data_AF-A0A517XMU7-F1
#
_entry.id   AF-A0A517XMU7-F1
#
_cell.length_a   1.000
_cell.length_b   1.000
_cell.length_c   1.000
_cell.angle_alpha   90.00
_cell.angle_beta   90.00
_cell.angle_gamma   90.00
#
_symmetry.space_group_name_H-M   'P 1'
#
loop_
_entity.id
_entity.type
_entity.pdbx_description
1 polymer ?
#
loop_
_entity_poly.entity_id
_entity_poly.type
_entity_poly.pdbx_seq_one_letter_code
_entity_poly.pdbx_strand_id
1 'polypeptide(L)'
;MSDTSLFLSTRPAYPWSADPLGLPALGAVALLLVLLTLWTYLGHANATRRRVLVVMGLRLAALAVTLLTALRPSVGFQEEPKVPSLLLIGVDTSESMTVKDEVNNQPRAEAVRRALDRAKPLLDELAAEQNVKVELFAFSTPDFSPGTSRYEADTPSLGKRSDYGSYLNKTYDHTQAERFVRGHLLIGDGADNGTAFAAAAEAARWGRRNVPVTTFTVGSESTTGTARDLSVAALSLDPSPAPVKTEVTVNARVHAYGYAGTRVRARVLFDDKEVAAEDVPLPKDRDNEVKLVVKAPEKPGEVKVRVEVGRDVDGKIEPLPGEVSGLNNQSETYLTVTKEGVRVLVIDQYRPENARLLDALRSEKRFDVVAVWRQAAFPASPEDRALLDLEAQNYDVVVVGNVSYELLASADSKLPEQLVERVTKKGMGLLFLGGEAAFTGFPAAPAAPPGARPWTVGDLLPVVPSPGDIIETATKDGRPLKTYQTVPTAKGLDDSVLTLDRDPAKSRELWDQLNAGGRPPRPRISGLVRMSRKPGATLYAWATNDDVTVPAGSIHVEKGKEKGDALLVGHQIGEGAKGRVLAFGGYDSYLWERLGQPKARQGTELHHRFWRQCVLWLAHQEEEEGQVFARPEFRRLAVAGDQTIRVGVKSALGGEEANPDIEVKVLPPGSTDEAKAARQTLLRDAKGSKVLFRPPSPGEYTVVVTAPLKDKDGNVVPGQRLRGTARFLAYPEVSDEMLNVAADHRFLERLATASGGKALRLEDLSAFLRELKGQPLEVLKPKPRYLPDWRRNHSKGFLPAWLVLFVTLLGVEWGLRRYWGMV
;
A
#
# COMPACT_ATOMS: atom_id res chain seq x y z
N MET A 1 -45.14 -39.18 -13.11
CA MET A 1 -46.32 -39.46 -13.97
C MET A 1 -47.19 -38.22 -13.90
N SER A 2 -47.32 -37.48 -14.99
CA SER A 2 -48.19 -36.31 -15.06
C SER A 2 -49.64 -36.78 -15.05
N ASP A 3 -50.44 -36.32 -14.09
CA ASP A 3 -51.88 -36.56 -14.06
C ASP A 3 -52.49 -35.96 -15.33
N THR A 4 -52.71 -36.83 -16.32
CA THR A 4 -53.24 -36.43 -17.61
C THR A 4 -54.75 -36.54 -17.53
N SER A 5 -55.43 -35.41 -17.41
CA SER A 5 -56.89 -35.39 -17.48
C SER A 5 -57.33 -35.41 -18.94
N LEU A 6 -58.17 -36.39 -19.27
CA LEU A 6 -58.80 -36.55 -20.58
C LEU A 6 -60.23 -36.01 -20.51
N PHE A 7 -60.58 -35.10 -21.41
CA PHE A 7 -61.96 -34.63 -21.53
C PHE A 7 -62.41 -34.54 -22.99
N LEU A 8 -63.69 -34.81 -23.23
CA LEU A 8 -64.31 -34.66 -24.54
C LEU A 8 -64.72 -33.20 -24.75
N SER A 9 -64.40 -32.64 -25.91
CA SER A 9 -64.75 -31.28 -26.27
C SER A 9 -65.22 -31.19 -27.72
N THR A 10 -66.33 -30.51 -27.95
CA THR A 10 -66.80 -30.12 -29.28
C THR A 10 -66.65 -28.62 -29.43
N ARG A 11 -66.16 -28.18 -30.59
CA ARG A 11 -65.97 -26.75 -30.91
C ARG A 11 -66.53 -26.48 -32.30
N PRO A 12 -67.86 -26.34 -32.44
CA PRO A 12 -68.49 -26.25 -33.75
C PRO A 12 -67.90 -25.11 -34.59
N ALA A 13 -68.04 -25.19 -35.91
CA ALA A 13 -67.70 -24.07 -36.79
C ALA A 13 -68.75 -22.96 -36.65
N TYR A 14 -68.35 -21.67 -36.74
CA TYR A 14 -69.31 -20.58 -36.87
C TYR A 14 -70.14 -20.76 -38.16
N PRO A 15 -71.47 -20.58 -38.15
CA PRO A 15 -72.32 -20.03 -37.08
C PRO A 15 -72.82 -21.04 -36.03
N TRP A 16 -72.56 -22.33 -36.20
CA TRP A 16 -73.01 -23.41 -35.29
C TRP A 16 -72.40 -23.34 -33.88
N SER A 17 -71.36 -22.53 -33.68
CA SER A 17 -70.72 -22.27 -32.37
C SER A 17 -71.41 -21.19 -31.55
N ALA A 18 -72.45 -20.52 -32.07
CA ALA A 18 -73.16 -19.48 -31.36
C ALA A 18 -74.04 -20.09 -30.25
N ASP A 19 -73.74 -19.77 -29.00
CA ASP A 19 -74.54 -20.17 -27.85
C ASP A 19 -75.83 -19.31 -27.77
N PRO A 20 -77.04 -19.85 -27.53
CA PRO A 20 -77.42 -21.26 -27.35
C PRO A 20 -78.00 -21.93 -28.60
N LEU A 21 -78.25 -21.18 -29.67
CA LEU A 21 -79.03 -21.66 -30.82
C LEU A 21 -78.23 -22.43 -31.87
N GLY A 22 -76.90 -22.36 -31.85
CA GLY A 22 -76.04 -22.92 -32.89
C GLY A 22 -76.11 -24.44 -33.02
N LEU A 23 -76.01 -25.17 -31.89
CA LEU A 23 -76.11 -26.64 -31.88
C LEU A 23 -77.51 -27.15 -32.23
N PRO A 24 -78.61 -26.61 -31.65
CA PRO A 24 -79.97 -26.95 -32.08
C PRO A 24 -80.23 -26.69 -33.57
N ALA A 25 -79.76 -25.57 -34.10
CA ALA A 25 -79.90 -25.24 -35.52
C ALA A 25 -79.13 -26.22 -36.42
N LEU A 26 -77.92 -26.63 -36.02
CA LEU A 26 -77.16 -27.66 -36.74
C LEU A 26 -77.92 -28.99 -36.76
N GLY A 27 -78.53 -29.38 -35.65
CA GLY A 27 -79.37 -30.58 -35.55
C GLY A 27 -80.59 -30.53 -36.46
N ALA A 28 -81.30 -29.39 -36.51
CA ALA A 28 -82.45 -29.20 -37.41
C ALA A 28 -82.05 -29.27 -38.89
N VAL A 29 -80.94 -28.62 -39.27
CA VAL A 29 -80.43 -28.66 -40.65
C VAL A 29 -79.96 -30.07 -41.01
N ALA A 30 -79.30 -30.78 -40.10
CA ALA A 30 -78.90 -32.18 -40.30
C ALA A 30 -80.13 -33.07 -40.57
N LEU A 31 -81.19 -32.94 -39.76
CA LEU A 31 -82.43 -33.70 -39.93
C LEU A 31 -83.09 -33.41 -41.27
N LEU A 32 -83.19 -32.14 -41.66
CA LEU A 32 -83.77 -31.73 -42.93
C LEU A 32 -82.99 -32.29 -44.12
N LEU A 33 -81.64 -32.24 -44.07
CA LEU A 33 -80.79 -32.82 -45.12
C LEU A 33 -80.95 -34.34 -45.21
N VAL A 34 -81.03 -35.05 -44.08
CA VAL A 34 -81.30 -36.49 -44.09
C VAL A 34 -82.64 -36.79 -44.74
N LEU A 35 -83.72 -36.12 -44.33
CA LEU A 35 -85.05 -36.32 -44.90
C LEU A 35 -85.10 -36.00 -46.40
N LEU A 36 -84.43 -34.94 -46.83
CA LEU A 36 -84.34 -34.58 -48.26
C LEU A 36 -83.51 -35.59 -49.05
N THR A 37 -82.42 -36.12 -48.49
CA THR A 37 -81.67 -37.21 -49.14
C THR A 37 -82.49 -38.49 -49.25
N LEU A 38 -83.26 -38.86 -48.23
CA LEU A 38 -84.16 -40.00 -48.31
C LEU A 38 -85.23 -39.77 -49.38
N TRP A 39 -85.91 -38.62 -49.36
CA TRP A 39 -86.97 -38.30 -50.31
C TRP A 39 -86.50 -38.31 -51.77
N THR A 40 -85.34 -37.72 -52.04
CA THR A 40 -84.78 -37.65 -53.42
C THR A 40 -84.36 -39.02 -53.96
N TYR A 41 -83.98 -39.97 -53.10
CA TYR A 41 -83.53 -41.30 -53.54
C TYR A 41 -84.62 -42.38 -53.52
N LEU A 42 -85.72 -42.19 -52.76
CA LEU A 42 -86.85 -43.14 -52.74
C LEU A 42 -87.71 -43.12 -54.03
N GLY A 43 -87.53 -42.17 -54.94
CA GLY A 43 -88.37 -41.97 -56.13
C GLY A 43 -87.79 -42.40 -57.49
N HIS A 44 -86.58 -42.98 -57.56
CA HIS A 44 -85.93 -43.30 -58.85
C HIS A 44 -86.47 -44.57 -59.51
N ALA A 45 -87.19 -44.44 -60.62
CA ALA A 45 -87.88 -45.54 -61.31
C ALA A 45 -86.97 -46.52 -62.09
N ASN A 46 -85.71 -46.17 -62.37
CA ASN A 46 -84.83 -46.93 -63.28
C ASN A 46 -83.69 -47.72 -62.62
N ALA A 47 -83.76 -48.02 -61.31
CA ALA A 47 -82.68 -48.73 -60.61
C ALA A 47 -83.15 -49.80 -59.62
N THR A 48 -82.33 -50.86 -59.45
CA THR A 48 -82.58 -51.92 -58.45
C THR A 48 -82.41 -51.39 -57.02
N ARG A 49 -83.26 -51.87 -56.09
CA ARG A 49 -83.26 -51.45 -54.67
C ARG A 49 -81.87 -51.50 -54.00
N ARG A 50 -81.04 -52.50 -54.36
CA ARG A 50 -79.66 -52.61 -53.86
C ARG A 50 -78.76 -51.44 -54.33
N ARG A 51 -78.89 -51.01 -55.58
CA ARG A 51 -78.10 -49.89 -56.14
C ARG A 51 -78.48 -48.55 -55.50
N VAL A 52 -79.77 -48.32 -55.30
CA VAL A 52 -80.29 -47.14 -54.60
C VAL A 52 -79.78 -47.10 -53.16
N LEU A 53 -79.81 -48.22 -52.43
CA LEU A 53 -79.29 -48.31 -51.06
C LEU A 53 -77.78 -48.00 -50.99
N VAL A 54 -76.98 -48.47 -51.95
CA VAL A 54 -75.53 -48.19 -51.99
C VAL A 54 -75.25 -46.70 -52.20
N VAL A 55 -75.91 -46.06 -53.18
CA VAL A 55 -75.75 -44.63 -53.47
C VAL A 55 -76.25 -43.79 -52.29
N MET A 56 -77.40 -44.14 -51.72
CA MET A 56 -77.95 -43.49 -50.54
C MET A 56 -77.01 -43.64 -49.32
N GLY A 57 -76.44 -44.83 -49.12
CA GLY A 57 -75.44 -45.09 -48.08
C GLY A 57 -74.19 -44.22 -48.23
N LEU A 58 -73.65 -44.08 -49.44
CA LEU A 58 -72.53 -43.18 -49.72
C LEU A 58 -72.89 -41.70 -49.49
N ARG A 59 -74.12 -41.30 -49.85
CA ARG A 59 -74.61 -39.93 -49.62
C ARG A 59 -74.78 -39.60 -48.15
N LEU A 60 -75.36 -40.52 -47.38
CA LEU A 60 -75.49 -40.38 -45.92
C LEU A 60 -74.12 -40.41 -45.25
N ALA A 61 -73.17 -41.21 -45.74
CA ALA A 61 -71.79 -41.20 -45.26
C ALA A 61 -71.10 -39.85 -45.54
N ALA A 62 -71.26 -39.27 -46.73
CA ALA A 62 -70.72 -37.94 -47.04
C ALA A 62 -71.37 -36.84 -46.17
N LEU A 63 -72.68 -36.94 -45.90
CA LEU A 63 -73.38 -36.05 -44.98
C LEU A 63 -72.86 -36.19 -43.55
N ALA A 64 -72.65 -37.42 -43.07
CA ALA A 64 -72.06 -37.68 -41.75
C ALA A 64 -70.66 -37.07 -41.63
N VAL A 65 -69.80 -37.21 -42.64
CA VAL A 65 -68.47 -36.57 -42.69
C VAL A 65 -68.60 -35.04 -42.62
N THR A 66 -69.58 -34.46 -43.32
CA THR A 66 -69.85 -33.01 -43.28
C THR A 66 -70.29 -32.55 -41.89
N LEU A 67 -71.19 -33.28 -41.24
CA LEU A 67 -71.66 -32.98 -39.89
C LEU A 67 -70.55 -33.10 -38.84
N LEU A 68 -69.70 -34.14 -38.94
CA LEU A 68 -68.52 -34.27 -38.09
C LEU A 68 -67.53 -33.11 -38.29
N THR A 69 -67.40 -32.62 -39.51
CA THR A 69 -66.58 -31.43 -39.83
C THR A 69 -67.15 -30.15 -39.23
N ALA A 70 -68.48 -30.02 -39.18
CA ALA A 70 -69.16 -28.90 -38.55
C ALA A 70 -69.09 -28.96 -37.02
N LEU A 71 -69.20 -30.15 -36.42
CA LEU A 71 -69.20 -30.38 -34.98
C LEU A 71 -67.78 -30.31 -34.37
N ARG A 72 -66.76 -30.69 -35.15
CA ARG A 72 -65.33 -30.71 -34.76
C ARG A 72 -65.09 -31.42 -33.41
N PRO A 73 -65.43 -32.71 -33.29
CA PRO A 73 -65.18 -33.48 -32.07
C PRO A 73 -63.69 -33.62 -31.81
N SER A 74 -63.26 -33.42 -30.57
CA SER A 74 -61.86 -33.53 -30.16
C SER A 74 -61.73 -34.03 -28.74
N VAL A 75 -60.64 -34.76 -28.49
CA VAL A 75 -60.19 -35.13 -27.14
C VAL A 75 -59.18 -34.08 -26.69
N GLY A 76 -59.45 -33.44 -25.56
CA GLY A 76 -58.55 -32.49 -24.91
C GLY A 76 -57.56 -33.23 -24.01
N PHE A 77 -56.28 -32.95 -24.22
CA PHE A 77 -55.17 -33.36 -23.36
C PHE A 77 -54.74 -32.14 -22.56
N GLN A 78 -54.89 -32.22 -21.24
CA GLN A 78 -54.42 -31.18 -20.33
C GLN A 78 -53.16 -31.71 -19.65
N GLU A 79 -52.00 -31.29 -20.16
CA GLU A 79 -50.74 -31.43 -19.43
C GLU A 79 -50.59 -30.19 -18.55
N GLU A 80 -50.30 -30.38 -17.26
CA GLU A 80 -49.84 -29.29 -16.41
C GLU A 80 -48.37 -29.02 -16.72
N PRO A 81 -48.01 -27.94 -17.44
CA PRO A 81 -46.61 -27.66 -17.70
C PRO A 81 -45.95 -27.25 -16.37
N LYS A 82 -44.98 -28.04 -15.92
CA LYS A 82 -44.07 -27.62 -14.84
C LYS A 82 -43.20 -26.50 -15.39
N VAL A 83 -43.46 -25.28 -14.95
CA VAL A 83 -42.74 -24.09 -15.39
C VAL A 83 -41.29 -24.19 -14.89
N PRO A 84 -40.28 -24.13 -15.77
CA PRO A 84 -38.89 -24.11 -15.34
C PRO A 84 -38.67 -22.88 -14.47
N SER A 85 -38.10 -23.06 -13.28
CA SER A 85 -37.80 -21.97 -12.35
C SER A 85 -36.35 -22.01 -11.89
N LEU A 86 -35.80 -20.86 -11.52
CA LEU A 86 -34.39 -20.70 -11.17
C LEU A 86 -34.23 -20.47 -9.66
N LEU A 87 -33.37 -21.26 -9.00
CA LEU A 87 -32.95 -21.07 -7.62
C LEU A 87 -31.48 -20.66 -7.59
N LEU A 88 -31.20 -19.46 -7.07
CA LEU A 88 -29.85 -18.92 -6.96
C LEU A 88 -29.28 -19.16 -5.56
N ILE A 89 -28.06 -19.66 -5.45
CA ILE A 89 -27.36 -19.85 -4.18
C ILE A 89 -26.00 -19.16 -4.26
N GLY A 90 -25.79 -18.13 -3.45
CA GLY A 90 -24.49 -17.47 -3.29
C GLY A 90 -23.80 -17.97 -2.05
N VAL A 91 -22.55 -18.40 -2.19
CA VAL A 91 -21.69 -18.84 -1.10
C VAL A 91 -20.50 -17.91 -0.99
N ASP A 92 -20.31 -17.37 0.20
CA ASP A 92 -19.14 -16.58 0.53
C ASP A 92 -17.89 -17.48 0.60
N THR A 93 -16.82 -17.03 -0.04
CA THR A 93 -15.52 -17.71 -0.12
C THR A 93 -14.36 -16.81 0.33
N SER A 94 -14.68 -15.81 1.16
CA SER A 94 -13.71 -14.92 1.78
C SER A 94 -12.82 -15.64 2.80
N GLU A 95 -11.71 -15.00 3.17
CA GLU A 95 -10.71 -15.54 4.10
C GLU A 95 -11.30 -15.78 5.50
N SER A 96 -12.28 -14.97 5.94
CA SER A 96 -13.00 -15.16 7.20
C SER A 96 -13.74 -16.50 7.25
N MET A 97 -14.07 -17.10 6.11
CA MET A 97 -14.69 -18.43 6.04
C MET A 97 -13.72 -19.56 6.43
N THR A 98 -12.43 -19.29 6.59
CA THR A 98 -11.44 -20.25 7.11
C THR A 98 -11.40 -20.32 8.64
N VAL A 99 -12.06 -19.38 9.32
CA VAL A 99 -12.09 -19.26 10.79
C VAL A 99 -12.82 -20.45 11.40
N LYS A 100 -12.26 -20.96 12.51
CA LYS A 100 -12.74 -22.15 13.23
C LYS A 100 -13.61 -21.75 14.43
N ASP A 101 -14.80 -21.27 14.17
CA ASP A 101 -15.73 -20.83 15.21
C ASP A 101 -17.14 -21.45 15.06
N GLU A 102 -17.25 -22.45 14.20
CA GLU A 102 -18.44 -23.30 14.08
C GLU A 102 -18.44 -24.44 15.10
N VAL A 103 -19.60 -25.10 15.22
CA VAL A 103 -19.78 -26.23 16.15
C VAL A 103 -18.70 -27.31 15.92
N ASN A 104 -18.05 -27.75 17.01
CA ASN A 104 -16.88 -28.65 17.01
C ASN A 104 -15.57 -28.05 16.45
N ASN A 105 -15.41 -26.72 16.47
CA ASN A 105 -14.15 -26.05 16.08
C ASN A 105 -13.76 -26.30 14.60
N GLN A 106 -14.77 -26.50 13.75
CA GLN A 106 -14.60 -26.69 12.30
C GLN A 106 -14.53 -25.32 11.59
N PRO A 107 -13.84 -25.19 10.45
CA PRO A 107 -13.89 -23.98 9.62
C PRO A 107 -15.31 -23.69 9.10
N ARG A 108 -15.71 -22.42 9.02
CA ARG A 108 -17.01 -21.98 8.46
C ARG A 108 -17.26 -22.56 7.05
N ALA A 109 -16.27 -22.52 6.17
CA ALA A 109 -16.34 -23.06 4.81
C ALA A 109 -16.63 -24.58 4.79
N GLU A 110 -16.05 -25.33 5.73
CA GLU A 110 -16.30 -26.77 5.84
C GLU A 110 -17.72 -27.05 6.33
N ALA A 111 -18.24 -26.23 7.25
CA ALA A 111 -19.63 -26.31 7.70
C ALA A 111 -20.60 -26.09 6.52
N VAL A 112 -20.36 -25.07 5.69
CA VAL A 112 -21.17 -24.79 4.49
C VAL A 112 -21.14 -25.95 3.52
N ARG A 113 -19.96 -26.49 3.22
CA ARG A 113 -19.81 -27.65 2.34
C ARG A 113 -20.63 -28.84 2.85
N ARG A 114 -20.52 -29.18 4.14
CA ARG A 114 -21.30 -30.27 4.75
C ARG A 114 -22.81 -30.01 4.71
N ALA A 115 -23.24 -28.76 4.91
CA ALA A 115 -24.66 -28.40 4.83
C ALA A 115 -25.21 -28.54 3.40
N LEU A 116 -24.46 -28.09 2.40
CA LEU A 116 -24.81 -28.25 0.98
C LEU A 116 -24.82 -29.73 0.57
N ASP A 117 -23.84 -30.52 1.00
CA ASP A 117 -23.80 -31.97 0.73
C ASP A 117 -25.01 -32.70 1.33
N ARG A 118 -25.44 -32.33 2.56
CA ARG A 118 -26.66 -32.85 3.18
C ARG A 118 -27.94 -32.40 2.46
N ALA A 119 -27.93 -31.19 1.88
CA ALA A 119 -29.05 -30.63 1.15
C ALA A 119 -29.14 -31.13 -0.30
N LYS A 120 -28.07 -31.71 -0.85
CA LYS A 120 -28.00 -32.17 -2.25
C LYS A 120 -29.17 -33.07 -2.68
N PRO A 121 -29.61 -34.09 -1.90
CA PRO A 121 -30.78 -34.89 -2.29
C PRO A 121 -32.06 -34.06 -2.44
N LEU A 122 -32.26 -33.04 -1.59
CA LEU A 122 -33.43 -32.15 -1.67
C LEU A 122 -33.34 -31.22 -2.90
N LEU A 123 -32.14 -30.75 -3.25
CA LEU A 123 -31.93 -29.96 -4.46
C LEU A 123 -32.16 -30.79 -5.73
N ASP A 124 -31.71 -32.05 -5.74
CA ASP A 124 -31.94 -32.99 -6.83
C ASP A 124 -33.44 -33.33 -6.96
N GLU A 125 -34.15 -33.50 -5.85
CA GLU A 125 -35.61 -33.65 -5.84
C GLU A 125 -36.34 -32.41 -6.39
N LEU A 126 -35.91 -31.19 -6.02
CA LEU A 126 -36.47 -29.95 -6.58
C LEU A 126 -36.25 -29.86 -8.10
N ALA A 127 -35.07 -30.25 -8.57
CA ALA A 127 -34.76 -30.31 -9.99
C ALA A 127 -35.62 -31.34 -10.74
N ALA A 128 -35.75 -32.56 -10.20
CA ALA A 128 -36.48 -33.66 -10.84
C ALA A 128 -38.01 -33.50 -10.76
N GLU A 129 -38.54 -33.11 -9.61
CA GLU A 129 -39.97 -33.04 -9.36
C GLU A 129 -40.59 -31.70 -9.77
N GLN A 130 -39.86 -30.59 -9.63
CA GLN A 130 -40.41 -29.24 -9.83
C GLN A 130 -39.75 -28.48 -10.99
N ASN A 131 -38.80 -29.10 -11.71
CA ASN A 131 -38.07 -28.49 -12.82
C ASN A 131 -37.33 -27.20 -12.39
N VAL A 132 -36.77 -27.22 -11.18
CA VAL A 132 -35.98 -26.12 -10.62
C VAL A 132 -34.53 -26.25 -11.07
N LYS A 133 -34.02 -25.26 -11.81
CA LYS A 133 -32.60 -25.12 -12.11
C LYS A 133 -31.90 -24.48 -10.92
N VAL A 134 -30.90 -25.13 -10.35
CA VAL A 134 -30.10 -24.61 -9.23
C VAL A 134 -28.78 -24.07 -9.75
N GLU A 135 -28.45 -22.83 -9.43
CA GLU A 135 -27.15 -22.21 -9.75
C GLU A 135 -26.42 -21.81 -8.47
N LEU A 136 -25.23 -22.36 -8.27
CA LEU A 136 -24.37 -22.08 -7.13
C LEU A 136 -23.22 -21.17 -7.57
N PHE A 137 -23.04 -20.05 -6.86
CA PHE A 137 -22.03 -19.04 -7.13
C PHE A 137 -21.11 -18.86 -5.93
N ALA A 138 -19.82 -18.70 -6.19
CA ALA A 138 -18.82 -18.31 -5.20
C ALA A 138 -18.58 -16.81 -5.35
N PHE A 139 -18.64 -16.05 -4.26
CA PHE A 139 -18.27 -14.63 -4.27
C PHE A 139 -17.31 -14.34 -3.13
N SER A 140 -16.30 -13.52 -3.42
CA SER A 140 -15.34 -13.02 -2.42
C SER A 140 -14.42 -11.91 -3.00
N THR A 141 -14.81 -11.35 -4.14
CA THR A 141 -14.06 -10.33 -4.87
C THR A 141 -15.01 -9.42 -5.65
N PRO A 142 -14.62 -8.15 -5.89
CA PRO A 142 -15.44 -7.19 -6.63
C PRO A 142 -15.59 -7.53 -8.13
N ASP A 143 -14.69 -8.34 -8.68
CA ASP A 143 -14.72 -8.82 -10.07
C ASP A 143 -15.63 -10.04 -10.29
N PHE A 144 -16.46 -10.42 -9.30
CA PHE A 144 -17.49 -11.46 -9.42
C PHE A 144 -18.18 -11.44 -10.80
N SER A 145 -18.32 -12.59 -11.43
CA SER A 145 -19.01 -12.71 -12.72
C SER A 145 -19.79 -14.03 -12.78
N PRO A 146 -21.11 -14.01 -13.05
CA PRO A 146 -21.93 -15.24 -13.13
C PRO A 146 -21.41 -16.28 -14.13
N GLY A 147 -20.63 -15.88 -15.13
CA GLY A 147 -20.06 -16.80 -16.11
C GLY A 147 -18.86 -17.62 -15.60
N THR A 148 -18.09 -17.09 -14.66
CA THR A 148 -16.81 -17.66 -14.20
C THR A 148 -16.77 -18.01 -12.73
N SER A 149 -17.62 -17.39 -11.91
CA SER A 149 -17.61 -17.50 -10.45
C SER A 149 -18.56 -18.58 -9.92
N ARG A 150 -18.52 -19.78 -10.51
CA ARG A 150 -19.31 -20.93 -10.03
C ARG A 150 -18.71 -21.50 -8.75
N TYR A 151 -19.57 -21.91 -7.83
CA TYR A 151 -19.12 -22.59 -6.61
C TYR A 151 -18.98 -24.10 -6.86
N GLU A 152 -17.80 -24.63 -6.54
CA GLU A 152 -17.49 -26.06 -6.50
C GLU A 152 -17.07 -26.46 -5.07
N ALA A 153 -17.26 -27.72 -4.68
CA ALA A 153 -17.04 -28.17 -3.29
C ALA A 153 -15.58 -28.05 -2.81
N ASP A 154 -14.62 -27.95 -3.74
CA ASP A 154 -13.19 -27.76 -3.52
C ASP A 154 -12.73 -26.31 -3.71
N THR A 155 -13.66 -25.37 -3.93
CA THR A 155 -13.34 -23.93 -4.05
C THR A 155 -12.65 -23.44 -2.77
N PRO A 156 -11.41 -22.93 -2.84
CA PRO A 156 -10.70 -22.49 -1.66
C PRO A 156 -11.21 -21.13 -1.17
N SER A 157 -11.38 -20.97 0.14
CA SER A 157 -11.76 -19.71 0.78
C SER A 157 -10.55 -18.79 0.96
N LEU A 158 -10.15 -18.13 -0.13
CA LEU A 158 -8.96 -17.25 -0.18
C LEU A 158 -9.29 -15.82 -0.60
N GLY A 159 -10.58 -15.50 -0.76
CA GLY A 159 -10.95 -14.16 -1.20
C GLY A 159 -10.71 -13.13 -0.12
N LYS A 160 -10.14 -11.99 -0.52
CA LYS A 160 -9.71 -10.95 0.43
C LYS A 160 -10.85 -10.02 0.85
N ARG A 161 -12.06 -10.25 0.34
CA ARG A 161 -13.25 -9.42 0.52
C ARG A 161 -14.53 -10.27 0.54
N SER A 162 -15.59 -9.73 1.11
CA SER A 162 -16.94 -10.27 1.13
C SER A 162 -17.84 -9.18 0.53
N ASP A 163 -17.96 -9.12 -0.81
CA ASP A 163 -18.70 -8.07 -1.52
C ASP A 163 -20.12 -8.54 -1.89
N TYR A 164 -21.04 -8.41 -0.93
CA TYR A 164 -22.44 -8.81 -1.12
C TYR A 164 -23.17 -7.91 -2.11
N GLY A 165 -22.81 -6.62 -2.18
CA GLY A 165 -23.42 -5.65 -3.08
C GLY A 165 -23.15 -5.95 -4.55
N SER A 166 -21.89 -6.16 -4.92
CA SER A 166 -21.50 -6.54 -6.29
C SER A 166 -22.09 -7.88 -6.70
N TYR A 167 -22.16 -8.84 -5.79
CA TYR A 167 -22.82 -10.12 -6.02
C TYR A 167 -24.30 -9.92 -6.38
N LEU A 168 -25.08 -9.27 -5.50
CA LEU A 168 -26.52 -9.06 -5.68
C LEU A 168 -26.84 -8.25 -6.94
N ASN A 169 -26.04 -7.24 -7.26
CA ASN A 169 -26.22 -6.41 -8.45
C ASN A 169 -26.01 -7.24 -9.75
N LYS A 170 -24.91 -7.99 -9.82
CA LYS A 170 -24.55 -8.75 -11.03
C LYS A 170 -25.43 -9.98 -11.24
N THR A 171 -25.87 -10.65 -10.18
CA THR A 171 -26.87 -11.73 -10.30
C THR A 171 -28.25 -11.20 -10.68
N TYR A 172 -28.62 -9.99 -10.24
CA TYR A 172 -29.87 -9.37 -10.66
C TYR A 172 -29.87 -9.12 -12.16
N ASP A 173 -28.77 -8.55 -12.69
CA ASP A 173 -28.64 -8.25 -14.11
C ASP A 173 -28.57 -9.52 -14.96
N HIS A 174 -27.87 -10.56 -14.50
CA HIS A 174 -27.83 -11.87 -15.15
C HIS A 174 -29.23 -12.50 -15.30
N THR A 175 -30.07 -12.35 -14.27
CA THR A 175 -31.39 -12.98 -14.25
C THR A 175 -32.49 -12.11 -14.81
N GLN A 176 -32.25 -10.91 -15.36
CA GLN A 176 -33.35 -10.06 -15.85
C GLN A 176 -34.22 -10.71 -16.92
N ALA A 177 -33.64 -11.58 -17.76
CA ALA A 177 -34.36 -12.32 -18.78
C ALA A 177 -35.17 -13.51 -18.21
N GLU A 178 -34.86 -13.95 -16.99
CA GLU A 178 -35.48 -15.11 -16.34
C GLU A 178 -36.80 -14.71 -15.68
N ARG A 179 -37.91 -15.23 -16.20
CA ARG A 179 -39.24 -14.83 -15.72
C ARG A 179 -39.60 -15.46 -14.37
N PHE A 180 -39.12 -16.66 -14.10
CA PHE A 180 -39.51 -17.46 -12.94
C PHE A 180 -38.30 -17.74 -12.05
N VAL A 181 -37.99 -16.81 -11.14
CA VAL A 181 -36.96 -17.01 -10.13
C VAL A 181 -37.64 -17.46 -8.84
N ARG A 182 -37.31 -18.67 -8.38
CA ARG A 182 -37.93 -19.32 -7.22
C ARG A 182 -37.47 -18.74 -5.90
N GLY A 183 -36.24 -18.26 -5.84
CA GLY A 183 -35.67 -17.62 -4.65
C GLY A 183 -34.19 -17.31 -4.82
N HIS A 184 -33.67 -16.49 -3.90
CA HIS A 184 -32.26 -16.16 -3.83
C HIS A 184 -31.73 -16.47 -2.44
N LEU A 185 -30.83 -17.43 -2.34
CA LEU A 185 -30.21 -17.89 -1.10
C LEU A 185 -28.80 -17.29 -1.02
N LEU A 186 -28.44 -16.73 0.14
CA LEU A 186 -27.11 -16.22 0.45
C LEU A 186 -26.57 -16.96 1.66
N ILE A 187 -25.35 -17.48 1.59
CA ILE A 187 -24.68 -18.20 2.68
C ILE A 187 -23.35 -17.52 2.96
N GLY A 188 -23.12 -17.07 4.18
CA GLY A 188 -21.86 -16.44 4.60
C GLY A 188 -21.91 -15.91 6.03
N ASP A 189 -20.88 -15.19 6.45
CA ASP A 189 -20.76 -14.65 7.80
C ASP A 189 -21.27 -13.20 7.94
N GLY A 190 -21.51 -12.50 6.83
CA GLY A 190 -22.11 -11.17 6.80
C GLY A 190 -21.11 -10.02 6.94
N ALA A 191 -19.80 -10.28 6.91
CA ALA A 191 -18.76 -9.26 7.06
C ALA A 191 -18.55 -8.41 5.78
N ASP A 192 -19.62 -7.74 5.29
CA ASP A 192 -19.59 -7.01 4.02
C ASP A 192 -18.57 -5.86 4.02
N ASN A 193 -17.61 -5.93 3.10
CA ASN A 193 -16.63 -4.88 2.83
C ASN A 193 -16.64 -4.44 1.35
N GLY A 194 -17.72 -4.78 0.63
CA GLY A 194 -18.03 -4.27 -0.69
C GLY A 194 -18.31 -2.76 -0.65
N THR A 195 -17.79 -2.01 -1.63
CA THR A 195 -18.00 -0.55 -1.73
C THR A 195 -18.63 -0.11 -3.04
N ALA A 196 -18.69 -0.99 -4.05
CA ALA A 196 -19.21 -0.64 -5.36
C ALA A 196 -20.73 -0.43 -5.36
N PHE A 197 -21.46 -1.25 -4.59
CA PHE A 197 -22.91 -1.19 -4.47
C PHE A 197 -23.33 -1.37 -3.01
N ALA A 198 -24.35 -0.64 -2.57
CA ALA A 198 -24.90 -0.81 -1.24
C ALA A 198 -25.75 -2.10 -1.19
N ALA A 199 -25.26 -3.13 -0.49
CA ALA A 199 -25.89 -4.46 -0.45
C ALA A 199 -27.37 -4.42 -0.03
N ALA A 200 -27.73 -3.61 0.97
CA ALA A 200 -29.13 -3.47 1.41
C ALA A 200 -30.05 -2.86 0.33
N ALA A 201 -29.55 -1.93 -0.48
CA ALA A 201 -30.31 -1.33 -1.57
C ALA A 201 -30.54 -2.33 -2.72
N GLU A 202 -29.53 -3.15 -3.03
CA GLU A 202 -29.66 -4.22 -4.02
C GLU A 202 -30.58 -5.35 -3.52
N ALA A 203 -30.51 -5.73 -2.23
CA ALA A 203 -31.47 -6.66 -1.64
C ALA A 203 -32.92 -6.14 -1.72
N ALA A 204 -33.15 -4.85 -1.45
CA ALA A 204 -34.45 -4.22 -1.64
C ALA A 204 -34.90 -4.19 -3.12
N ARG A 205 -33.97 -4.11 -4.07
CA ARG A 205 -34.25 -4.22 -5.51
C ARG A 205 -34.73 -5.63 -5.88
N TRP A 206 -34.15 -6.67 -5.28
CA TRP A 206 -34.64 -8.05 -5.39
C TRP A 206 -36.05 -8.22 -4.81
N GLY A 207 -36.32 -7.66 -3.63
CA GLY A 207 -37.66 -7.67 -3.03
C GLY A 207 -38.73 -7.02 -3.91
N ARG A 208 -38.40 -5.90 -4.57
CA ARG A 208 -39.31 -5.24 -5.55
C ARG A 208 -39.63 -6.10 -6.77
N ARG A 209 -38.85 -7.15 -7.04
CA ARG A 209 -39.10 -8.16 -8.08
C ARG A 209 -39.93 -9.36 -7.57
N ASN A 210 -40.41 -9.31 -6.33
CA ASN A 210 -41.05 -10.44 -5.62
C ASN A 210 -40.14 -11.68 -5.51
N VAL A 211 -38.83 -11.47 -5.43
CA VAL A 211 -37.86 -12.53 -5.18
C VAL A 211 -37.18 -12.25 -3.83
N PRO A 212 -37.61 -12.90 -2.74
CA PRO A 212 -37.00 -12.69 -1.44
C PRO A 212 -35.58 -13.25 -1.41
N VAL A 213 -34.67 -12.49 -0.81
CA VAL A 213 -33.30 -12.89 -0.52
C VAL A 213 -33.29 -13.51 0.88
N THR A 214 -33.12 -14.82 0.98
CA THR A 214 -33.01 -15.54 2.24
C THR A 214 -31.53 -15.71 2.58
N THR A 215 -31.11 -15.28 3.76
CA THR A 215 -29.72 -15.34 4.20
C THR A 215 -29.52 -16.45 5.23
N PHE A 216 -28.45 -17.21 5.10
CA PHE A 216 -28.00 -18.21 6.06
C PHE A 216 -26.68 -17.75 6.68
N THR A 217 -26.71 -17.50 7.98
CA THR A 217 -25.54 -17.04 8.71
C THR A 217 -24.63 -18.21 9.09
N VAL A 218 -23.34 -17.98 8.96
CA VAL A 218 -22.26 -18.92 9.33
C VAL A 218 -21.31 -18.19 10.27
N GLY A 219 -20.78 -18.90 11.25
CA GLY A 219 -19.90 -18.35 12.27
C GLY A 219 -20.65 -17.84 13.49
N SER A 220 -19.88 -17.71 14.56
CA SER A 220 -20.35 -17.23 15.85
C SER A 220 -20.46 -15.71 15.86
N GLU A 221 -21.50 -15.22 16.53
CA GLU A 221 -21.81 -13.80 16.69
C GLU A 221 -20.94 -13.16 17.78
N SER A 222 -19.71 -13.64 18.02
CA SER A 222 -18.85 -13.16 19.10
C SER A 222 -18.32 -11.73 18.89
N THR A 223 -19.14 -10.88 18.27
CA THR A 223 -19.27 -9.43 18.44
C THR A 223 -20.77 -9.07 18.60
N THR A 224 -21.35 -9.27 19.78
CA THR A 224 -22.08 -8.15 20.37
C THR A 224 -21.08 -7.00 20.51
N GLY A 225 -21.49 -5.73 20.51
CA GLY A 225 -20.61 -4.56 20.74
C GLY A 225 -19.90 -4.52 22.12
N THR A 226 -19.61 -5.69 22.68
CA THR A 226 -18.91 -6.02 23.91
C THR A 226 -17.64 -6.84 23.66
N ALA A 227 -17.38 -7.32 22.44
CA ALA A 227 -16.10 -7.95 22.12
C ALA A 227 -15.02 -6.88 22.17
N ARG A 228 -14.08 -7.08 23.08
CA ARG A 228 -13.01 -6.11 23.31
C ARG A 228 -11.83 -6.53 22.45
N ASP A 229 -11.21 -5.59 21.77
CA ASP A 229 -10.05 -5.89 20.92
C ASP A 229 -9.08 -4.71 20.94
N LEU A 230 -7.80 -5.03 21.01
CA LEU A 230 -6.71 -4.07 20.98
C LEU A 230 -5.86 -4.40 19.76
N SER A 231 -5.47 -3.40 18.97
CA SER A 231 -4.64 -3.67 17.78
C SER A 231 -3.77 -2.48 17.39
N VAL A 232 -2.57 -2.79 16.91
CA VAL A 232 -1.63 -1.79 16.38
C VAL A 232 -1.82 -1.68 14.87
N ALA A 233 -2.62 -0.70 14.46
CA ALA A 233 -3.03 -0.48 13.07
C ALA A 233 -1.89 0.04 12.18
N ALA A 234 -1.05 0.93 12.72
CA ALA A 234 0.07 1.51 11.98
C ALA A 234 1.24 1.82 12.89
N LEU A 235 2.45 1.79 12.31
CA LEU A 235 3.69 2.11 13.00
C LEU A 235 4.56 2.99 12.08
N SER A 236 5.01 4.13 12.59
CA SER A 236 5.86 5.08 11.87
C SER A 236 7.00 5.57 12.76
N LEU A 237 8.13 5.89 12.14
CA LEU A 237 9.36 6.32 12.80
C LEU A 237 9.78 7.67 12.24
N ASP A 238 10.07 8.63 13.12
CA ASP A 238 10.53 9.96 12.74
C ASP A 238 11.72 10.40 13.60
N PRO A 239 12.92 10.63 13.02
CA PRO A 239 13.26 10.49 11.60
C PRO A 239 13.49 9.03 11.17
N SER A 240 13.27 8.72 9.89
CA SER A 240 13.72 7.47 9.25
C SER A 240 14.15 7.78 7.80
N PRO A 241 15.43 7.57 7.42
CA PRO A 241 16.55 7.04 8.20
C PRO A 241 16.95 7.94 9.39
N ALA A 242 17.46 7.34 10.46
CA ALA A 242 17.96 8.06 11.64
C ALA A 242 19.48 7.92 11.76
N PRO A 243 20.22 9.00 12.04
CA PRO A 243 21.63 8.88 12.39
C PRO A 243 21.84 8.17 13.74
N VAL A 244 23.02 7.56 13.91
CA VAL A 244 23.43 6.99 15.22
C VAL A 244 23.31 8.07 16.30
N LYS A 245 22.85 7.68 17.49
CA LYS A 245 22.69 8.56 18.67
C LYS A 245 21.59 9.63 18.57
N THR A 246 20.90 9.77 17.44
CA THR A 246 19.76 10.70 17.32
C THR A 246 18.52 10.12 18.02
N GLU A 247 17.65 10.99 18.54
CA GLU A 247 16.35 10.57 19.06
C GLU A 247 15.40 10.24 17.91
N VAL A 248 14.70 9.11 18.04
CA VAL A 248 13.71 8.61 17.09
C VAL A 248 12.38 8.50 17.81
N THR A 249 11.37 9.15 17.26
CA THR A 249 10.00 9.06 17.75
C THR A 249 9.30 7.89 17.09
N VAL A 250 8.90 6.92 17.89
CA VAL A 250 8.10 5.75 17.50
C VAL A 250 6.63 6.10 17.67
N ASN A 251 5.93 6.31 16.55
CA ASN A 251 4.52 6.66 16.51
C ASN A 251 3.70 5.43 16.10
N ALA A 252 2.98 4.83 17.05
CA ALA A 252 2.05 3.73 16.82
C ALA A 252 0.60 4.24 16.85
N ARG A 253 -0.22 3.81 15.87
CA ARG A 253 -1.66 4.05 15.86
C ARG A 253 -2.38 2.80 16.37
N VAL A 254 -3.12 2.95 17.46
CA VAL A 254 -3.75 1.84 18.18
C VAL A 254 -5.27 1.96 18.15
N HIS A 255 -5.96 0.89 17.74
CA HIS A 255 -7.40 0.72 17.93
C HIS A 255 -7.63 -0.08 19.22
N ALA A 256 -8.62 0.32 20.00
CA ALA A 256 -8.86 -0.15 21.36
C ALA A 256 -10.37 -0.35 21.60
N TYR A 257 -11.00 -1.15 20.73
CA TYR A 257 -12.44 -1.38 20.75
C TYR A 257 -12.87 -1.97 22.10
N GLY A 258 -13.71 -1.25 22.85
CA GLY A 258 -14.18 -1.71 24.16
C GLY A 258 -13.14 -1.57 25.29
N TYR A 259 -12.01 -0.92 25.01
CA TYR A 259 -10.94 -0.58 25.97
C TYR A 259 -10.70 0.94 26.05
N ALA A 260 -11.55 1.77 25.47
CA ALA A 260 -11.48 3.22 25.64
C ALA A 260 -11.49 3.62 27.13
N GLY A 261 -10.58 4.52 27.49
CA GLY A 261 -10.34 4.97 28.87
C GLY A 261 -9.36 4.11 29.68
N THR A 262 -8.89 2.98 29.15
CA THR A 262 -7.90 2.13 29.84
C THR A 262 -6.46 2.63 29.64
N ARG A 263 -5.57 2.24 30.54
CA ARG A 263 -4.11 2.45 30.40
C ARG A 263 -3.48 1.12 30.02
N VAL A 264 -2.60 1.15 29.03
CA VAL A 264 -1.87 -0.02 28.54
C VAL A 264 -0.37 0.24 28.59
N ARG A 265 0.42 -0.82 28.73
CA ARG A 265 1.88 -0.75 28.61
C ARG A 265 2.23 -0.85 27.14
N ALA A 266 2.86 0.18 26.60
CA ALA A 266 3.43 0.18 25.25
C ALA A 266 4.94 -0.06 25.36
N ARG A 267 5.44 -1.09 24.68
CA ARG A 267 6.85 -1.49 24.69
C ARG A 267 7.45 -1.43 23.29
N VAL A 268 8.63 -0.84 23.17
CA VAL A 268 9.43 -0.79 21.92
C VAL A 268 10.65 -1.70 22.08
N LEU A 269 10.86 -2.57 21.10
CA LEU A 269 12.03 -3.45 21.01
C LEU A 269 12.84 -3.17 19.74
N PHE A 270 14.16 -3.09 19.88
CA PHE A 270 15.14 -3.06 18.79
C PHE A 270 15.89 -4.38 18.72
N ASP A 271 15.78 -5.11 17.61
CA ASP A 271 16.33 -6.47 17.43
C ASP A 271 16.02 -7.38 18.64
N ASP A 272 14.75 -7.42 19.03
CA ASP A 272 14.23 -8.17 20.19
C ASP A 272 14.73 -7.72 21.58
N LYS A 273 15.45 -6.60 21.67
CA LYS A 273 15.84 -5.98 22.95
C LYS A 273 14.96 -4.80 23.29
N GLU A 274 14.40 -4.80 24.49
CA GLU A 274 13.61 -3.68 25.00
C GLU A 274 14.45 -2.41 25.11
N VAL A 275 13.96 -1.32 24.51
CA VAL A 275 14.62 0.01 24.52
C VAL A 275 13.80 1.08 25.22
N ALA A 276 12.48 0.92 25.25
CA ALA A 276 11.59 1.77 26.03
C ALA A 276 10.28 1.05 26.33
N ALA A 277 9.70 1.37 27.48
CA ALA A 277 8.37 0.93 27.85
C ALA A 277 7.69 2.01 28.70
N GLU A 278 6.47 2.39 28.31
CA GLU A 278 5.70 3.47 28.94
C GLU A 278 4.23 3.08 29.08
N ASP A 279 3.58 3.57 30.13
CA ASP A 279 2.14 3.40 30.35
C ASP A 279 1.38 4.51 29.65
N VAL A 280 0.60 4.17 28.63
CA VAL A 280 -0.08 5.15 27.77
C VAL A 280 -1.59 4.98 27.90
N PRO A 281 -2.35 6.09 28.10
CA PRO A 281 -3.80 6.04 28.10
C PRO A 281 -4.35 5.90 26.68
N LEU A 282 -5.43 5.12 26.53
CA LEU A 282 -6.16 4.95 25.27
C LEU A 282 -7.52 5.67 25.37
N PRO A 283 -7.61 6.98 25.08
CA PRO A 283 -8.84 7.76 25.30
C PRO A 283 -10.01 7.41 24.36
N LYS A 284 -9.73 6.82 23.19
CA LYS A 284 -10.73 6.54 22.14
C LYS A 284 -10.77 5.04 21.82
N ASP A 285 -11.87 4.56 21.23
CA ASP A 285 -11.93 3.19 20.69
C ASP A 285 -11.09 3.03 19.42
N ARG A 286 -10.78 4.13 18.69
CA ARG A 286 -9.98 4.11 17.46
C ARG A 286 -9.00 5.27 17.39
N ASP A 287 -7.94 5.08 16.60
CA ASP A 287 -6.97 6.12 16.23
C ASP A 287 -6.28 6.79 17.41
N ASN A 288 -5.93 6.00 18.45
CA ASN A 288 -5.08 6.48 19.53
C ASN A 288 -3.64 6.59 19.02
N GLU A 289 -3.02 7.76 19.17
CA GLU A 289 -1.60 7.95 18.87
C GLU A 289 -0.76 7.67 20.12
N VAL A 290 0.05 6.63 20.05
CA VAL A 290 1.01 6.24 21.08
C VAL A 290 2.40 6.64 20.60
N LYS A 291 3.05 7.58 21.30
CA LYS A 291 4.36 8.14 20.92
C LYS A 291 5.39 7.76 21.98
N LEU A 292 6.45 7.07 21.58
CA LEU A 292 7.61 6.78 22.45
C LEU A 292 8.87 7.35 21.82
N VAL A 293 9.65 8.12 22.58
CA VAL A 293 10.93 8.68 22.11
C VAL A 293 12.07 7.78 22.58
N VAL A 294 12.87 7.28 21.63
CA VAL A 294 13.97 6.35 21.91
C VAL A 294 15.25 6.79 21.19
N LYS A 295 16.42 6.48 21.73
CA LYS A 295 17.69 6.78 21.04
C LYS A 295 17.98 5.72 19.97
N ALA A 296 18.40 6.16 18.79
CA ALA A 296 18.83 5.28 17.73
C ALA A 296 20.00 4.37 18.19
N PRO A 297 20.03 3.10 17.79
CA PRO A 297 21.11 2.15 18.09
C PRO A 297 22.51 2.69 17.77
N GLU A 298 23.51 2.30 18.57
CA GLU A 298 24.91 2.73 18.37
C GLU A 298 25.58 2.10 17.13
N LYS A 299 25.07 0.97 16.66
CA LYS A 299 25.60 0.28 15.49
C LYS A 299 24.84 0.71 14.24
N PRO A 300 25.54 1.24 13.21
CA PRO A 300 24.91 1.55 11.94
C PRO A 300 24.44 0.26 11.26
N GLY A 301 23.30 0.33 10.57
CA GLY A 301 22.64 -0.81 9.97
C GLY A 301 21.13 -0.68 9.98
N GLU A 302 20.43 -1.68 9.43
CA GLU A 302 18.99 -1.76 9.57
C GLU A 302 18.65 -2.54 10.84
N VAL A 303 17.86 -1.91 11.71
CA VAL A 303 17.46 -2.46 13.00
C VAL A 303 15.96 -2.71 12.97
N LYS A 304 15.55 -3.91 13.40
CA LYS A 304 14.14 -4.29 13.48
C LYS A 304 13.52 -3.62 14.69
N VAL A 305 12.47 -2.83 14.46
CA VAL A 305 11.69 -2.16 15.50
C VAL A 305 10.36 -2.88 15.66
N ARG A 306 10.10 -3.45 16.84
CA ARG A 306 8.80 -4.00 17.21
C ARG A 306 8.13 -3.12 18.28
N VAL A 307 6.85 -2.86 18.11
CA VAL A 307 6.00 -2.25 19.15
C VAL A 307 4.98 -3.28 19.61
N GLU A 308 4.87 -3.46 20.91
CA GLU A 308 3.89 -4.31 21.57
C GLU A 308 3.04 -3.45 22.51
N VAL A 309 1.72 -3.70 22.54
CA VAL A 309 0.79 -2.99 23.41
C VAL A 309 -0.07 -4.01 24.15
N GLY A 310 -0.21 -3.85 25.47
CA GLY A 310 -1.04 -4.76 26.28
C GLY A 310 -0.90 -4.50 27.77
N ARG A 311 -1.15 -5.54 28.59
CA ARG A 311 -0.88 -5.50 30.04
C ARG A 311 0.52 -6.04 30.32
N ASP A 312 1.22 -5.42 31.25
CA ASP A 312 2.49 -5.94 31.75
C ASP A 312 2.21 -6.98 32.85
N VAL A 313 2.60 -8.23 32.61
CA VAL A 313 2.57 -9.33 33.59
C VAL A 313 3.97 -9.94 33.62
N ASP A 314 4.67 -9.78 34.75
CA ASP A 314 6.03 -10.30 34.97
C ASP A 314 7.04 -9.91 33.86
N GLY A 315 6.94 -8.68 33.31
CA GLY A 315 7.83 -8.19 32.25
C GLY A 315 7.49 -8.69 30.86
N LYS A 316 6.33 -9.34 30.69
CA LYS A 316 5.79 -9.73 29.38
C LYS A 316 4.51 -8.97 29.10
N ILE A 317 4.42 -8.46 27.87
CA ILE A 317 3.19 -7.86 27.36
C ILE A 317 2.24 -8.99 26.98
N GLU A 318 1.15 -9.12 27.74
CA GLU A 318 0.06 -10.06 27.46
C GLU A 318 -1.18 -9.32 26.94
N PRO A 319 -2.06 -10.01 26.19
CA PRO A 319 -3.36 -9.49 25.79
C PRO A 319 -4.22 -9.05 26.98
N LEU A 320 -5.09 -8.08 26.76
CA LEU A 320 -6.01 -7.59 27.78
C LEU A 320 -7.10 -8.63 28.09
N PRO A 321 -7.70 -8.61 29.30
CA PRO A 321 -8.78 -9.54 29.64
C PRO A 321 -10.00 -9.34 28.71
N GLY A 322 -10.41 -10.41 28.03
CA GLY A 322 -11.55 -10.42 27.12
C GLY A 322 -11.23 -10.02 25.68
N GLU A 323 -9.94 -9.98 25.32
CA GLU A 323 -9.49 -9.66 23.96
C GLU A 323 -9.77 -10.81 22.98
N VAL A 324 -10.18 -10.48 21.76
CA VAL A 324 -10.52 -11.47 20.72
C VAL A 324 -9.27 -12.14 20.15
N SER A 325 -8.19 -11.41 19.92
CA SER A 325 -6.95 -11.95 19.37
C SER A 325 -5.72 -11.19 19.84
N GLY A 326 -4.81 -11.83 20.57
CA GLY A 326 -3.54 -11.20 20.98
C GLY A 326 -2.51 -10.97 19.88
N LEU A 327 -2.76 -11.43 18.65
CA LEU A 327 -1.77 -11.40 17.57
C LEU A 327 -1.64 -10.02 16.91
N ASN A 328 -2.68 -9.19 16.97
CA ASN A 328 -2.74 -7.85 16.38
C ASN A 328 -2.23 -6.75 17.36
N ASN A 329 -1.91 -7.11 18.60
CA ASN A 329 -1.31 -6.24 19.63
C ASN A 329 0.14 -5.81 19.36
N GLN A 330 0.73 -6.27 18.27
CA GLN A 330 2.10 -5.95 17.93
C GLN A 330 2.26 -5.56 16.46
N SER A 331 3.22 -4.67 16.19
CA SER A 331 3.59 -4.27 14.83
C SER A 331 5.10 -4.13 14.70
N GLU A 332 5.63 -4.50 13.55
CA GLU A 332 7.06 -4.49 13.27
C GLU A 332 7.39 -3.61 12.05
N THR A 333 8.50 -2.89 12.11
CA THR A 333 9.07 -2.09 11.01
C THR A 333 10.60 -2.07 11.09
N TYR A 334 11.29 -1.47 10.12
CA TYR A 334 12.75 -1.31 10.16
C TYR A 334 13.13 0.16 10.29
N LEU A 335 14.11 0.42 11.16
CA LEU A 335 14.82 1.68 11.25
C LEU A 335 16.17 1.54 10.53
N THR A 336 16.40 2.35 9.50
CA THR A 336 17.75 2.48 8.92
C THR A 336 18.56 3.43 9.78
N VAL A 337 19.52 2.88 10.52
CA VAL A 337 20.48 3.63 11.32
C VAL A 337 21.70 3.94 10.46
N THR A 338 21.86 5.20 10.07
CA THR A 338 23.03 5.65 9.29
C THR A 338 24.17 6.05 10.20
N LYS A 339 25.40 5.67 9.86
CA LYS A 339 26.64 6.10 10.56
C LYS A 339 26.86 7.62 10.54
N GLU A 340 26.16 8.31 9.64
CA GLU A 340 26.39 9.68 9.19
C GLU A 340 25.90 10.79 10.17
N GLY A 341 25.77 10.49 11.46
CA GLY A 341 25.44 11.52 12.47
C GLY A 341 26.72 12.13 13.05
N VAL A 342 26.83 13.45 13.07
CA VAL A 342 27.96 14.16 13.72
C VAL A 342 27.40 15.01 14.85
N ARG A 343 27.85 14.74 16.08
CA ARG A 343 27.49 15.56 17.24
C ARG A 343 28.54 16.64 17.46
N VAL A 344 28.12 17.90 17.42
CA VAL A 344 29.00 19.07 17.46
C VAL A 344 28.70 19.91 18.70
N LEU A 345 29.73 20.16 19.51
CA LEU A 345 29.66 21.13 20.60
C LEU A 345 30.28 22.45 20.16
N VAL A 346 29.55 23.56 20.31
CA VAL A 346 30.04 24.92 20.03
C VAL A 346 30.17 25.68 21.35
N ILE A 347 31.39 26.08 21.70
CA ILE A 347 31.71 26.93 22.84
C ILE A 347 32.17 28.28 22.29
N ASP A 348 31.34 29.32 22.42
CA ASP A 348 31.67 30.64 21.83
C ASP A 348 31.11 31.80 22.69
N GLN A 349 31.39 33.02 22.25
CA GLN A 349 30.76 34.25 22.67
C GLN A 349 29.63 34.64 21.70
N TYR A 350 28.69 35.45 22.18
CA TYR A 350 27.65 36.08 21.38
C TYR A 350 28.26 37.04 20.37
N ARG A 351 28.21 36.67 19.09
CA ARG A 351 28.67 37.48 17.96
C ARG A 351 27.93 37.09 16.66
N PRO A 352 27.85 37.98 15.67
CA PRO A 352 27.21 37.68 14.38
C PRO A 352 27.77 36.43 13.70
N GLU A 353 29.09 36.21 13.79
CA GLU A 353 29.76 35.06 13.19
C GLU A 353 29.22 33.73 13.70
N ASN A 354 29.05 33.57 15.02
CA ASN A 354 28.57 32.30 15.57
C ASN A 354 27.09 32.06 15.26
N ALA A 355 26.26 33.11 15.21
CA ALA A 355 24.87 32.95 14.78
C ALA A 355 24.80 32.34 13.37
N ARG A 356 25.66 32.79 12.45
CA ARG A 356 25.73 32.27 11.08
C ARG A 356 26.37 30.90 10.98
N LEU A 357 27.37 30.61 11.80
CA LEU A 357 27.91 29.26 11.94
C LEU A 357 26.81 28.27 12.38
N LEU A 358 26.03 28.62 13.41
CA LEU A 358 24.94 27.77 13.89
C LEU A 358 23.85 27.59 12.83
N ASP A 359 23.51 28.63 12.05
CA ASP A 359 22.61 28.50 10.89
C ASP A 359 23.16 27.51 9.86
N ALA A 360 24.46 27.57 9.55
CA ALA A 360 25.14 26.68 8.61
C ALA A 360 25.14 25.21 9.08
N LEU A 361 25.40 24.98 10.36
CA LEU A 361 25.45 23.63 10.94
C LEU A 361 24.05 23.04 11.15
N ARG A 362 23.10 23.80 11.71
CA ARG A 362 21.72 23.32 11.98
C ARG A 362 20.89 23.13 10.71
N SER A 363 21.28 23.76 9.61
CA SER A 363 20.64 23.50 8.31
C SER A 363 21.05 22.16 7.70
N GLU A 364 21.99 21.43 8.32
CA GLU A 364 22.33 20.04 7.97
C GLU A 364 21.68 19.07 8.96
N LYS A 365 20.82 18.17 8.46
CA LYS A 365 20.04 17.24 9.32
C LYS A 365 20.91 16.19 10.01
N ARG A 366 22.10 15.95 9.47
CA ARG A 366 23.08 15.01 10.00
C ARG A 366 23.79 15.52 11.25
N PHE A 367 23.70 16.82 11.55
CA PHE A 367 24.39 17.43 12.68
C PHE A 367 23.47 17.60 13.88
N ASP A 368 23.87 17.04 15.02
CA ASP A 368 23.30 17.39 16.32
C ASP A 368 24.18 18.45 16.97
N VAL A 369 23.69 19.70 17.05
CA VAL A 369 24.49 20.87 17.42
C VAL A 369 24.08 21.39 18.79
N VAL A 370 24.98 21.27 19.76
CA VAL A 370 24.85 21.82 21.11
C VAL A 370 25.71 23.08 21.21
N ALA A 371 25.19 24.14 21.82
CA ALA A 371 25.93 25.40 21.98
C ALA A 371 25.95 25.86 23.44
N VAL A 372 27.12 26.29 23.91
CA VAL A 372 27.37 26.83 25.26
C VAL A 372 28.05 28.18 25.14
N TRP A 373 27.51 29.19 25.83
CA TRP A 373 27.94 30.59 25.68
C TRP A 373 28.82 31.07 26.83
N ARG A 374 29.96 31.70 26.52
CA ARG A 374 31.00 32.05 27.51
C ARG A 374 31.44 33.52 27.44
N GLN A 375 30.69 34.40 28.10
CA GLN A 375 30.93 35.85 28.08
C GLN A 375 32.01 36.33 29.07
N ALA A 376 32.17 35.65 30.19
CA ALA A 376 33.06 36.05 31.27
C ALA A 376 33.61 34.81 32.01
N ALA A 377 34.70 34.99 32.75
CA ALA A 377 35.43 33.90 33.41
C ALA A 377 34.75 33.41 34.71
N PHE A 378 33.45 33.09 34.63
CA PHE A 378 32.67 32.54 35.74
C PHE A 378 32.37 31.05 35.55
N PRO A 379 32.26 30.24 36.61
CA PRO A 379 31.85 28.85 36.48
C PRO A 379 30.59 28.68 35.61
N ALA A 380 30.57 27.64 34.75
CA ALA A 380 29.39 27.34 33.95
C ALA A 380 28.20 26.95 34.82
N SER A 381 26.97 27.21 34.33
CA SER A 381 25.74 26.81 35.02
C SER A 381 25.67 25.28 35.15
N PRO A 382 24.88 24.71 36.08
CA PRO A 382 24.73 23.25 36.18
C PRO A 382 24.25 22.60 34.88
N GLU A 383 23.36 23.27 34.14
CA GLU A 383 22.87 22.82 32.83
C GLU A 383 23.99 22.83 31.79
N ASP A 384 24.73 23.94 31.67
CA ASP A 384 25.87 24.04 30.75
C ASP A 384 26.98 23.05 31.10
N ARG A 385 27.24 22.80 32.39
CA ARG A 385 28.22 21.80 32.84
C ARG A 385 27.87 20.39 32.37
N ALA A 386 26.59 20.02 32.42
CA ALA A 386 26.15 18.73 31.89
C ALA A 386 26.36 18.61 30.37
N LEU A 387 26.27 19.73 29.63
CA LEU A 387 26.54 19.80 28.19
C LEU A 387 28.05 19.82 27.88
N LEU A 388 28.87 20.38 28.77
CA LEU A 388 30.34 20.44 28.64
C LEU A 388 31.04 19.14 29.05
N ASP A 389 30.33 18.20 29.67
CA ASP A 389 30.86 16.87 29.99
C ASP A 389 31.10 16.07 28.69
N LEU A 390 32.32 16.16 28.17
CA LEU A 390 32.71 15.46 26.95
C LEU A 390 32.62 13.94 27.09
N GLU A 391 32.68 13.42 28.33
CA GLU A 391 32.56 11.99 28.60
C GLU A 391 31.15 11.47 28.42
N ALA A 392 30.19 12.13 29.07
CA ALA A 392 28.79 11.77 28.98
C ALA A 392 28.19 12.05 27.60
N GLN A 393 28.63 13.13 26.93
CA GLN A 393 27.98 13.62 25.73
C GLN A 393 28.52 13.03 24.42
N ASN A 394 29.72 12.45 24.39
CA ASN A 394 30.28 11.77 23.21
C ASN A 394 30.24 12.59 21.90
N TYR A 395 30.70 13.84 21.98
CA TYR A 395 30.88 14.71 20.82
C TYR A 395 31.94 14.18 19.85
N ASP A 396 31.68 14.34 18.55
CA ASP A 396 32.61 14.00 17.49
C ASP A 396 33.49 15.20 17.13
N VAL A 397 32.92 16.42 17.20
CA VAL A 397 33.63 17.69 16.95
C VAL A 397 33.33 18.71 18.04
N VAL A 398 34.36 19.43 18.50
CA VAL A 398 34.22 20.61 19.36
C VAL A 398 34.71 21.85 18.62
N VAL A 399 33.92 22.91 18.65
CA VAL A 399 34.25 24.23 18.11
C VAL A 399 34.44 25.20 19.26
N VAL A 400 35.62 25.80 19.35
CA VAL A 400 35.97 26.83 20.33
C VAL A 400 36.13 28.15 19.59
N GLY A 401 35.12 29.02 19.66
CA GLY A 401 35.13 30.31 18.97
C GLY A 401 35.30 31.48 19.91
N ASN A 402 36.21 32.41 19.58
CA ASN A 402 36.43 33.65 20.36
C ASN A 402 36.51 33.48 21.89
N VAL A 403 37.06 32.37 22.37
CA VAL A 403 37.18 32.05 23.80
C VAL A 403 38.66 31.91 24.14
N SER A 404 39.10 32.65 25.17
CA SER A 404 40.45 32.55 25.73
C SER A 404 40.62 31.28 26.55
N TYR A 405 41.86 30.88 26.83
CA TYR A 405 42.13 29.75 27.70
C TYR A 405 41.49 29.91 29.09
N GLU A 406 41.53 31.13 29.64
CA GLU A 406 40.91 31.46 30.93
C GLU A 406 39.38 31.26 30.90
N LEU A 407 38.71 31.74 29.85
CA LEU A 407 37.26 31.57 29.68
C LEU A 407 36.88 30.10 29.53
N LEU A 408 37.70 29.30 28.83
CA LEU A 408 37.50 27.85 28.68
C LEU A 408 37.70 27.11 30.02
N ALA A 409 38.81 27.37 30.71
CA ALA A 409 39.16 26.72 31.98
C ALA A 409 38.23 27.13 33.14
N SER A 410 37.67 28.34 33.09
CA SER A 410 36.67 28.81 34.06
C SER A 410 35.33 28.09 33.95
N ALA A 411 34.97 27.54 32.78
CA ALA A 411 33.70 26.85 32.58
C ALA A 411 33.66 25.53 33.36
N ASP A 412 34.72 24.74 33.20
CA ASP A 412 35.07 23.57 34.00
C ASP A 412 36.59 23.42 33.97
N SER A 413 37.22 23.28 35.13
CA SER A 413 38.68 23.17 35.24
C SER A 413 39.24 21.91 34.57
N LYS A 414 38.42 20.87 34.37
CA LYS A 414 38.81 19.62 33.71
C LYS A 414 38.69 19.69 32.19
N LEU A 415 37.90 20.61 31.65
CA LEU A 415 37.56 20.66 30.23
C LEU A 415 38.80 20.76 29.31
N PRO A 416 39.81 21.61 29.58
CA PRO A 416 41.01 21.66 28.73
C PRO A 416 41.77 20.33 28.67
N GLU A 417 41.87 19.62 29.80
CA GLU A 417 42.55 18.30 29.86
C GLU A 417 41.72 17.22 29.16
N GLN A 418 40.39 17.24 29.32
CA GLN A 418 39.48 16.35 28.59
C GLN A 418 39.56 16.56 27.09
N LEU A 419 39.68 17.80 26.61
CA LEU A 419 39.90 18.09 25.18
C LEU A 419 41.20 17.43 24.69
N VAL A 420 42.29 17.53 25.44
CA VAL A 420 43.55 16.87 25.09
C VAL A 420 43.36 15.36 24.98
N GLU A 421 42.75 14.73 25.97
CA GLU A 421 42.53 13.29 25.96
C GLU A 421 41.62 12.84 24.81
N ARG A 422 40.50 13.53 24.59
CA ARG A 422 39.52 13.18 23.56
C ARG A 422 40.08 13.36 22.15
N VAL A 423 40.79 14.44 21.88
CA VAL A 423 41.43 14.65 20.58
C VAL A 423 42.52 13.60 20.35
N THR A 424 43.38 13.36 21.34
CA THR A 424 44.58 12.54 21.14
C THR A 424 44.34 11.03 21.20
N LYS A 425 43.42 10.55 22.05
CA LYS A 425 43.12 9.12 22.21
C LYS A 425 41.87 8.66 21.48
N LYS A 426 40.85 9.53 21.36
CA LYS A 426 39.54 9.18 20.76
C LYS A 426 39.36 9.71 19.35
N GLY A 427 40.28 10.53 18.84
CA GLY A 427 40.20 11.08 17.49
C GLY A 427 39.12 12.14 17.31
N MET A 428 38.71 12.81 18.38
CA MET A 428 37.73 13.90 18.31
C MET A 428 38.30 15.08 17.51
N GLY A 429 37.47 15.69 16.68
CA GLY A 429 37.81 16.88 15.92
C GLY A 429 37.76 18.15 16.78
N LEU A 430 38.69 19.08 16.58
CA LEU A 430 38.71 20.37 17.28
C LEU A 430 38.90 21.53 16.31
N LEU A 431 38.05 22.55 16.41
CA LEU A 431 38.10 23.76 15.59
C LEU A 431 38.24 24.99 16.48
N PHE A 432 39.28 25.80 16.24
CA PHE A 432 39.42 27.12 16.85
C PHE A 432 39.04 28.21 15.86
N LEU A 433 38.18 29.14 16.30
CA LEU A 433 37.75 30.28 15.48
C LEU A 433 38.33 31.59 16.01
N GLY A 434 38.84 32.39 15.08
CA GLY A 434 39.42 33.70 15.31
C GLY A 434 38.41 34.71 15.85
N GLY A 435 38.93 35.72 16.53
CA GLY A 435 38.19 36.77 17.21
C GLY A 435 39.11 37.45 18.24
N GLU A 436 38.62 38.51 18.87
CA GLU A 436 39.40 39.34 19.82
C GLU A 436 40.01 38.57 20.99
N ALA A 437 39.29 37.59 21.54
CA ALA A 437 39.75 36.75 22.66
C ALA A 437 40.33 35.41 22.19
N ALA A 438 40.24 35.08 20.91
CA ALA A 438 40.71 33.81 20.36
C ALA A 438 42.24 33.67 20.53
N PHE A 439 42.69 32.44 20.77
CA PHE A 439 44.11 32.08 20.89
C PHE A 439 44.88 32.79 22.02
N THR A 440 44.21 33.50 22.93
CA THR A 440 44.83 34.20 24.05
C THR A 440 44.93 33.32 25.30
N GLY A 441 46.03 33.45 26.04
CA GLY A 441 46.24 32.78 27.34
C GLY A 441 46.51 31.27 27.27
N PHE A 442 46.56 30.66 26.08
CA PHE A 442 46.87 29.23 25.94
C PHE A 442 48.33 28.96 26.34
N PRO A 443 48.61 27.89 27.09
CA PRO A 443 49.98 27.56 27.48
C PRO A 443 50.81 27.22 26.25
N ALA A 444 52.09 27.61 26.26
CA ALA A 444 53.01 27.23 25.20
C ALA A 444 53.21 25.70 25.16
N ALA A 445 53.37 25.14 23.97
CA ALA A 445 53.76 23.74 23.81
C ALA A 445 55.15 23.53 24.45
N PRO A 446 55.34 22.52 25.31
CA PRO A 446 56.65 22.21 25.87
C PRO A 446 57.67 21.86 24.78
N ALA A 447 58.95 22.18 25.01
CA ALA A 447 60.01 22.05 24.02
C ALA A 447 60.27 20.60 23.53
N ALA A 448 60.03 19.60 24.38
CA ALA A 448 60.13 18.19 23.99
C ALA A 448 58.93 17.79 23.11
N PRO A 449 59.10 16.98 22.05
CA PRO A 449 58.00 16.56 21.19
C PRO A 449 57.05 15.57 21.89
N PRO A 450 55.76 15.53 21.49
CA PRO A 450 54.81 14.50 21.94
C PRO A 450 55.33 13.08 21.61
N GLY A 451 55.16 12.13 22.54
CA GLY A 451 55.68 10.76 22.45
C GLY A 451 56.87 10.47 23.38
N ALA A 452 57.74 11.45 23.62
CA ALA A 452 58.69 11.44 24.74
C ALA A 452 58.07 11.98 26.04
N ARG A 453 56.91 12.62 25.93
CA ARG A 453 56.06 13.11 27.02
C ARG A 453 54.57 13.01 26.66
N PRO A 454 53.66 13.09 27.65
CA PRO A 454 52.23 13.23 27.40
C PRO A 454 51.89 14.50 26.61
N TRP A 455 50.74 14.45 25.93
CA TRP A 455 50.13 15.60 25.27
C TRP A 455 49.62 16.63 26.28
N THR A 456 49.69 17.90 25.93
CA THR A 456 49.22 19.04 26.73
C THR A 456 48.34 19.97 25.91
N VAL A 457 47.61 20.88 26.56
CA VAL A 457 46.72 21.84 25.87
C VAL A 457 47.48 22.69 24.85
N GLY A 458 48.71 23.08 25.16
CA GLY A 458 49.56 23.87 24.26
C GLY A 458 49.89 23.15 22.94
N ASP A 459 49.82 21.82 22.90
CA ASP A 459 50.07 21.01 21.71
C ASP A 459 48.86 20.97 20.76
N LEU A 460 47.64 21.26 21.24
CA LEU A 460 46.42 21.18 20.44
C LEU A 460 46.40 22.23 19.33
N LEU A 461 46.82 23.46 19.62
CA LEU A 461 46.80 24.55 18.64
C LEU A 461 47.78 24.26 17.50
N PRO A 462 47.36 24.27 16.22
CA PRO A 462 48.25 24.05 15.07
C PRO A 462 49.10 25.28 14.74
N VAL A 463 48.89 26.39 15.44
CA VAL A 463 49.54 27.68 15.22
C VAL A 463 50.24 28.17 16.48
N VAL A 464 51.26 29.02 16.29
CA VAL A 464 51.78 29.90 17.32
C VAL A 464 51.08 31.26 17.12
N PRO A 465 50.10 31.59 17.98
CA PRO A 465 49.45 32.90 17.91
C PRO A 465 50.46 33.99 18.24
N SER A 466 50.34 35.15 17.59
CA SER A 466 50.99 36.39 18.02
C SER A 466 49.97 37.15 18.86
N PRO A 467 49.95 37.00 20.19
CA PRO A 467 48.84 37.48 21.00
C PRO A 467 48.72 39.00 20.91
N GLY A 468 47.53 39.50 20.54
CA GLY A 468 47.25 40.94 20.43
C GLY A 468 47.49 41.56 19.05
N ASP A 469 48.07 40.82 18.09
CA ASP A 469 48.26 41.30 16.71
C ASP A 469 47.01 41.01 15.87
N ILE A 470 45.96 41.81 16.08
CA ILE A 470 44.76 41.80 15.24
C ILE A 470 45.06 42.58 13.97
N ILE A 471 44.89 41.94 12.81
CA ILE A 471 45.06 42.59 11.52
C ILE A 471 43.70 43.14 11.09
N GLU A 472 43.36 44.31 11.62
CA GLU A 472 42.17 45.08 11.24
C GLU A 472 42.59 46.52 10.98
N THR A 473 42.17 47.07 9.83
CA THR A 473 42.39 48.49 9.54
C THR A 473 41.02 49.11 9.36
N ALA A 474 40.60 49.97 10.28
CA ALA A 474 39.29 50.62 10.24
C ALA A 474 39.43 52.15 10.29
N THR A 475 38.46 52.86 9.72
CA THR A 475 38.28 54.31 9.94
C THR A 475 37.92 54.58 11.40
N LYS A 476 38.04 55.84 11.85
CA LYS A 476 37.57 56.26 13.19
C LYS A 476 36.10 55.93 13.47
N ASP A 477 35.28 55.77 12.43
CA ASP A 477 33.86 55.39 12.52
C ASP A 477 33.60 53.87 12.44
N GLY A 478 34.64 53.03 12.55
CA GLY A 478 34.52 51.57 12.58
C GLY A 478 34.30 50.89 11.22
N ARG A 479 34.41 51.61 10.09
CA ARG A 479 34.35 50.98 8.75
C ARG A 479 35.70 50.36 8.37
N PRO A 480 35.74 49.13 7.85
CA PRO A 480 36.99 48.50 7.43
C PRO A 480 37.57 49.22 6.19
N LEU A 481 38.82 49.68 6.32
CA LEU A 481 39.64 50.31 5.28
C LEU A 481 40.30 49.28 4.35
N LYS A 482 40.52 48.06 4.84
CA LYS A 482 41.08 46.94 4.08
C LYS A 482 40.20 45.72 4.25
N THR A 483 40.17 44.89 3.22
CA THR A 483 39.51 43.59 3.24
C THR A 483 40.46 42.55 2.65
N TYR A 484 40.34 41.31 3.11
CA TYR A 484 41.27 40.25 2.79
C TYR A 484 40.58 39.16 1.97
N GLN A 485 41.24 38.73 0.91
CA GLN A 485 40.86 37.56 0.14
C GLN A 485 41.13 36.29 0.95
N THR A 486 40.27 35.29 0.80
CA THR A 486 40.47 33.95 1.37
C THR A 486 40.94 33.04 0.26
N VAL A 487 42.22 32.70 0.24
CA VAL A 487 42.84 31.94 -0.84
C VAL A 487 43.15 30.52 -0.36
N PRO A 488 42.43 29.50 -0.83
CA PRO A 488 42.78 28.11 -0.57
C PRO A 488 44.16 27.77 -1.13
N THR A 489 44.94 26.97 -0.42
CA THR A 489 46.13 26.31 -0.96
C THR A 489 45.71 25.07 -1.75
N ALA A 490 46.61 24.54 -2.59
CA ALA A 490 46.37 23.26 -3.28
C ALA A 490 45.98 22.15 -2.27
N LYS A 491 46.71 22.07 -1.15
CA LYS A 491 46.45 21.10 -0.10
C LYS A 491 45.10 21.28 0.60
N GLY A 492 44.63 22.52 0.76
CA GLY A 492 43.29 22.79 1.31
C GLY A 492 42.15 22.29 0.43
N LEU A 493 42.35 22.25 -0.88
CA LEU A 493 41.40 21.69 -1.84
C LEU A 493 41.55 20.16 -1.95
N ASP A 494 42.78 19.65 -1.96
CA ASP A 494 43.07 18.21 -2.10
C ASP A 494 42.60 17.41 -0.88
N ASP A 495 42.84 17.91 0.34
CA ASP A 495 42.37 17.29 1.59
C ASP A 495 40.87 17.53 1.83
N SER A 496 40.18 18.09 0.83
CA SER A 496 38.74 18.37 0.82
C SER A 496 38.24 19.32 1.91
N VAL A 497 39.11 20.02 2.64
CA VAL A 497 38.70 20.96 3.72
C VAL A 497 38.00 22.20 3.14
N LEU A 498 38.49 22.70 2.00
CA LEU A 498 38.00 23.92 1.35
C LEU A 498 37.22 23.65 0.07
N THR A 499 36.69 22.43 -0.07
CA THR A 499 35.93 22.04 -1.26
C THR A 499 34.51 22.59 -1.20
N LEU A 500 34.18 23.56 -2.06
CA LEU A 500 32.86 24.17 -2.15
C LEU A 500 31.94 23.47 -3.17
N ASP A 501 32.51 22.70 -4.09
CA ASP A 501 31.81 21.90 -5.09
C ASP A 501 32.59 20.60 -5.38
N ARG A 502 31.91 19.52 -5.77
CA ARG A 502 32.56 18.23 -6.05
C ARG A 502 33.48 18.30 -7.26
N ASP A 503 33.20 19.21 -8.21
CA ASP A 503 34.12 19.53 -9.29
C ASP A 503 35.25 20.45 -8.76
N PRO A 504 36.52 19.99 -8.76
CA PRO A 504 37.65 20.79 -8.28
C PRO A 504 37.83 22.11 -9.05
N ALA A 505 37.53 22.14 -10.35
CA ALA A 505 37.68 23.34 -11.16
C ALA A 505 36.63 24.39 -10.76
N LYS A 506 35.38 23.95 -10.61
CA LYS A 506 34.28 24.80 -10.16
C LYS A 506 34.45 25.26 -8.71
N SER A 507 34.99 24.42 -7.83
CA SER A 507 35.33 24.80 -6.46
C SER A 507 36.34 25.96 -6.43
N ARG A 508 37.40 25.90 -7.26
CA ARG A 508 38.36 27.01 -7.43
C ARG A 508 37.69 28.25 -7.98
N GLU A 509 36.86 28.10 -9.00
CA GLU A 509 36.12 29.22 -9.59
C GLU A 509 35.21 29.92 -8.57
N LEU A 510 34.53 29.17 -7.69
CA LEU A 510 33.68 29.74 -6.64
C LEU A 510 34.49 30.54 -5.61
N TRP A 511 35.68 30.06 -5.22
CA TRP A 511 36.59 30.83 -4.38
C TRP A 511 37.09 32.10 -5.08
N ASP A 512 37.44 31.99 -6.37
CA ASP A 512 37.88 33.14 -7.16
C ASP A 512 36.75 34.16 -7.34
N GLN A 513 35.50 33.72 -7.56
CA GLN A 513 34.31 34.59 -7.63
C GLN A 513 34.04 35.28 -6.29
N LEU A 514 34.16 34.57 -5.17
CA LEU A 514 34.04 35.14 -3.83
C LEU A 514 35.08 36.24 -3.62
N ASN A 515 36.33 35.98 -3.99
CA ASN A 515 37.42 36.94 -3.85
C ASN A 515 37.35 38.10 -4.86
N ALA A 516 36.86 37.85 -6.08
CA ALA A 516 36.74 38.85 -7.15
C ALA A 516 35.56 39.81 -6.99
N GLY A 517 34.55 39.44 -6.18
CA GLY A 517 33.23 40.06 -6.20
C GLY A 517 33.17 41.58 -5.98
N GLY A 518 32.72 42.30 -7.02
CA GLY A 518 31.69 43.35 -6.94
C GLY A 518 32.09 44.80 -6.58
N ARG A 519 31.10 45.71 -6.72
CA ARG A 519 31.16 47.09 -6.17
C ARG A 519 31.23 47.01 -4.64
N PRO A 520 31.93 47.94 -3.96
CA PRO A 520 32.00 47.97 -2.51
C PRO A 520 30.60 47.95 -1.86
N PRO A 521 30.43 47.25 -0.71
CA PRO A 521 31.45 46.50 0.01
C PRO A 521 31.68 45.08 -0.57
N ARG A 522 32.95 44.70 -0.75
CA ARG A 522 33.34 43.36 -1.26
C ARG A 522 32.98 42.26 -0.24
N PRO A 523 32.62 41.03 -0.68
CA PRO A 523 32.30 39.89 0.20
C PRO A 523 33.58 39.21 0.70
N ARG A 524 34.48 39.98 1.30
CA ARG A 524 35.79 39.58 1.81
C ARG A 524 35.81 39.74 3.33
N ILE A 525 36.64 38.98 4.04
CA ILE A 525 36.80 39.16 5.50
C ILE A 525 37.47 40.51 5.78
N SER A 526 37.12 41.17 6.89
CA SER A 526 37.65 42.50 7.21
C SER A 526 38.77 42.47 8.26
N GLY A 527 38.85 41.40 9.04
CA GLY A 527 39.89 41.20 10.04
C GLY A 527 40.27 39.75 10.23
N LEU A 528 41.51 39.54 10.70
CA LEU A 528 42.02 38.23 11.11
C LEU A 528 43.00 38.33 12.29
N VAL A 529 43.16 37.23 13.03
CA VAL A 529 44.24 37.08 14.01
C VAL A 529 45.53 36.76 13.28
N ARG A 530 46.62 37.51 13.52
CA ARG A 530 47.94 37.14 13.01
C ARG A 530 48.45 35.87 13.69
N MET A 531 48.72 34.86 12.89
CA MET A 531 49.20 33.57 13.38
C MET A 531 50.28 32.98 12.46
N SER A 532 51.20 32.23 13.05
CA SER A 532 52.22 31.48 12.31
C SER A 532 51.99 29.99 12.50
N ARG A 533 52.11 29.19 11.44
CA ARG A 533 51.92 27.74 11.53
C ARG A 533 53.06 27.09 12.31
N LYS A 534 52.75 26.11 13.17
CA LYS A 534 53.76 25.29 13.83
C LYS A 534 54.47 24.36 12.83
N PRO A 535 55.71 23.92 13.11
CA PRO A 535 56.34 22.84 12.33
C PRO A 535 55.46 21.59 12.30
N GLY A 536 55.24 21.01 11.11
CA GLY A 536 54.35 19.86 10.91
C GLY A 536 52.87 20.22 10.64
N ALA A 537 52.45 21.45 10.94
CA ALA A 537 51.10 21.91 10.61
C ALA A 537 50.97 22.28 9.12
N THR A 538 49.80 21.99 8.57
CA THR A 538 49.44 22.22 7.17
C THR A 538 48.68 23.55 7.03
N LEU A 539 49.11 24.38 6.08
CA LEU A 539 48.39 25.59 5.68
C LEU A 539 47.33 25.24 4.63
N TYR A 540 46.06 25.36 4.97
CA TYR A 540 44.93 25.10 4.08
C TYR A 540 44.45 26.35 3.36
N ALA A 541 44.43 27.50 4.02
CA ALA A 541 44.13 28.78 3.40
C ALA A 541 45.01 29.89 3.96
N TRP A 542 45.22 30.92 3.14
CA TRP A 542 45.94 32.12 3.50
C TRP A 542 45.16 33.37 3.07
N ALA A 543 45.50 34.51 3.67
CA ALA A 543 44.82 35.78 3.49
C ALA A 543 45.74 36.83 2.84
N THR A 544 45.22 37.57 1.87
CA THR A 544 45.91 38.71 1.25
C THR A 544 44.99 39.91 1.11
N ASN A 545 45.53 41.11 1.27
CA ASN A 545 44.83 42.37 1.00
C ASN A 545 45.07 42.89 -0.43
N ASP A 546 45.57 42.06 -1.35
CA ASP A 546 45.77 42.46 -2.74
C ASP A 546 44.44 42.88 -3.40
N ASP A 547 44.53 43.85 -4.30
CA ASP A 547 43.37 44.32 -5.07
C ASP A 547 42.98 43.34 -6.18
N VAL A 548 43.98 42.71 -6.81
CA VAL A 548 43.78 41.71 -7.86
C VAL A 548 43.46 40.36 -7.22
N THR A 549 42.46 39.67 -7.76
CA THR A 549 42.10 38.32 -7.30
C THR A 549 43.26 37.37 -7.47
N VAL A 550 43.63 36.71 -6.38
CA VAL A 550 44.65 35.66 -6.41
C VAL A 550 43.97 34.30 -6.62
N PRO A 551 44.37 33.51 -7.64
CA PRO A 551 43.70 32.24 -7.94
C PRO A 551 43.74 31.24 -6.78
N ALA A 552 42.62 30.59 -6.49
CA ALA A 552 42.53 29.51 -5.54
C ALA A 552 43.42 28.31 -5.95
N GLY A 553 44.08 27.72 -4.96
CA GLY A 553 45.09 26.66 -5.16
C GLY A 553 46.52 27.17 -5.33
N SER A 554 46.74 28.48 -5.32
CA SER A 554 48.06 29.09 -5.45
C SER A 554 48.62 29.62 -4.13
N ILE A 555 49.95 29.75 -4.06
CA ILE A 555 50.67 30.48 -3.01
C ILE A 555 51.21 31.75 -3.65
N HIS A 556 50.76 32.92 -3.21
CA HIS A 556 51.25 34.19 -3.75
C HIS A 556 52.63 34.51 -3.17
N VAL A 557 53.58 34.74 -4.07
CA VAL A 557 54.97 35.01 -3.72
C VAL A 557 55.37 36.35 -4.32
N GLU A 558 55.84 37.26 -3.48
CA GLU A 558 56.42 38.54 -3.91
C GLU A 558 57.92 38.56 -3.54
N LYS A 559 58.79 38.74 -4.54
CA LYS A 559 60.26 38.77 -4.38
C LYS A 559 60.82 37.55 -3.63
N GLY A 560 60.31 36.36 -3.93
CA GLY A 560 60.77 35.09 -3.35
C GLY A 560 60.32 34.83 -1.90
N LYS A 561 59.43 35.67 -1.35
CA LYS A 561 58.78 35.45 -0.05
C LYS A 561 57.28 35.28 -0.24
N GLU A 562 56.69 34.34 0.48
CA GLU A 562 55.24 34.21 0.60
C GLU A 562 54.68 35.55 1.10
N LYS A 563 53.74 36.14 0.35
CA LYS A 563 53.13 37.43 0.69
C LYS A 563 51.70 37.18 1.10
N GLY A 564 51.44 37.15 2.40
CA GLY A 564 50.12 37.03 3.02
C GLY A 564 50.19 36.39 4.40
N ASP A 565 49.07 36.35 5.10
CA ASP A 565 48.97 35.83 6.47
C ASP A 565 48.25 34.47 6.49
N ALA A 566 48.60 33.59 7.44
CA ALA A 566 47.91 32.30 7.57
C ALA A 566 46.45 32.50 8.01
N LEU A 567 45.51 31.84 7.34
CA LEU A 567 44.08 31.99 7.61
C LEU A 567 43.41 30.70 8.10
N LEU A 568 43.72 29.56 7.50
CA LEU A 568 43.25 28.25 7.96
C LEU A 568 44.44 27.31 8.04
N VAL A 569 44.75 26.84 9.24
CA VAL A 569 45.87 25.93 9.50
C VAL A 569 45.33 24.71 10.23
N GLY A 570 45.76 23.53 9.82
CA GLY A 570 45.39 22.29 10.52
C GLY A 570 46.55 21.36 10.78
N HIS A 571 46.34 20.45 11.72
CA HIS A 571 47.30 19.41 12.05
C HIS A 571 46.54 18.17 12.51
N GLN A 572 47.06 16.99 12.15
CA GLN A 572 46.64 15.70 12.67
C GLN A 572 47.56 15.28 13.81
N ILE A 573 47.00 15.02 14.99
CA ILE A 573 47.71 14.74 16.23
C ILE A 573 47.12 13.51 16.94
N GLY A 574 47.79 13.00 17.98
CA GLY A 574 47.33 11.86 18.76
C GLY A 574 47.74 10.48 18.24
N GLU A 575 47.21 9.44 18.87
CA GLU A 575 47.52 8.03 18.58
C GLU A 575 47.05 7.66 17.17
N GLY A 576 48.00 7.31 16.29
CA GLY A 576 47.71 7.00 14.89
C GLY A 576 47.24 8.20 14.05
N ALA A 577 47.56 9.44 14.46
CA ALA A 577 47.17 10.68 13.77
C ALA A 577 45.64 10.84 13.57
N LYS A 578 44.85 10.26 14.48
CA LYS A 578 43.39 10.24 14.42
C LYS A 578 42.73 11.52 14.92
N GLY A 579 43.41 12.37 15.67
CA GLY A 579 42.84 13.66 16.11
C GLY A 579 43.06 14.73 15.06
N ARG A 580 42.00 15.36 14.56
CA ARG A 580 42.10 16.47 13.59
C ARG A 580 41.85 17.80 14.29
N VAL A 581 42.77 18.76 14.14
CA VAL A 581 42.62 20.12 14.67
C VAL A 581 42.72 21.15 13.55
N LEU A 582 41.81 22.12 13.55
CA LEU A 582 41.81 23.29 12.67
C LEU A 582 41.87 24.58 13.49
N ALA A 583 42.58 25.58 12.99
CA ALA A 583 42.55 26.96 13.46
C ALA A 583 42.23 27.89 12.30
N PHE A 584 41.09 28.56 12.37
CA PHE A 584 40.65 29.58 11.43
C PHE A 584 40.83 30.97 12.04
N GLY A 585 41.58 31.85 11.40
CA GLY A 585 41.94 33.17 11.93
C GLY A 585 40.95 34.30 11.61
N GLY A 586 40.01 34.08 10.70
CA GLY A 586 39.08 35.13 10.22
C GLY A 586 37.98 35.48 11.24
N TYR A 587 37.55 36.75 11.24
CA TYR A 587 36.59 37.28 12.23
C TYR A 587 35.14 37.18 11.76
N ASP A 588 34.94 37.37 10.47
CA ASP A 588 33.67 37.76 9.88
C ASP A 588 33.44 37.05 8.54
N SER A 589 33.55 35.72 8.53
CA SER A 589 33.24 34.91 7.35
C SER A 589 31.79 35.10 6.90
N TYR A 590 30.88 35.49 7.80
CA TYR A 590 29.51 35.84 7.43
C TYR A 590 29.40 36.95 6.37
N LEU A 591 30.45 37.76 6.16
CA LEU A 591 30.49 38.74 5.08
C LEU A 591 30.43 38.10 3.68
N TRP A 592 30.84 36.83 3.55
CA TRP A 592 30.76 36.06 2.31
C TRP A 592 29.32 35.90 1.82
N GLU A 593 28.34 35.90 2.74
CA GLU A 593 26.92 35.76 2.40
C GLU A 593 26.39 36.86 1.49
N ARG A 594 27.07 38.02 1.44
CA ARG A 594 26.71 39.16 0.59
C ARG A 594 26.84 38.86 -0.90
N LEU A 595 27.62 37.84 -1.29
CA LEU A 595 27.80 37.47 -2.69
C LEU A 595 26.45 37.08 -3.32
N GLY A 596 26.06 37.82 -4.37
CA GLY A 596 24.81 37.60 -5.11
C GLY A 596 23.56 38.26 -4.52
N GLN A 597 23.62 38.77 -3.28
CA GLN A 597 22.44 39.40 -2.65
C GLN A 597 22.09 40.76 -3.29
N PRO A 598 20.80 41.17 -3.26
CA PRO A 598 19.63 40.40 -2.78
C PRO A 598 19.06 39.42 -3.84
N LYS A 599 19.64 39.38 -5.05
CA LYS A 599 19.08 38.67 -6.21
C LYS A 599 19.30 37.15 -6.16
N ALA A 600 20.36 36.70 -5.50
CA ALA A 600 20.76 35.31 -5.37
C ALA A 600 21.31 35.05 -3.96
N ARG A 601 21.25 33.79 -3.52
CA ARG A 601 21.75 33.33 -2.20
C ARG A 601 23.07 32.58 -2.28
N GLN A 602 23.83 32.79 -3.37
CA GLN A 602 25.08 32.08 -3.65
C GLN A 602 26.06 32.17 -2.48
N GLY A 603 26.30 33.39 -1.94
CA GLY A 603 27.22 33.58 -0.81
C GLY A 603 26.82 32.78 0.44
N THR A 604 25.52 32.74 0.75
CA THR A 604 24.99 31.97 1.89
C THR A 604 25.24 30.48 1.71
N GLU A 605 25.03 29.95 0.51
CA GLU A 605 25.31 28.53 0.23
C GLU A 605 26.80 28.21 0.35
N LEU A 606 27.70 29.09 -0.12
CA LEU A 606 29.14 28.88 0.00
C LEU A 606 29.60 28.92 1.46
N HIS A 607 29.11 29.88 2.25
CA HIS A 607 29.38 29.96 3.68
C HIS A 607 28.93 28.71 4.42
N HIS A 608 27.71 28.23 4.14
CA HIS A 608 27.20 27.00 4.74
C HIS A 608 28.03 25.78 4.37
N ARG A 609 28.39 25.65 3.09
CA ARG A 609 29.23 24.53 2.61
C ARG A 609 30.60 24.53 3.27
N PHE A 610 31.25 25.69 3.37
CA PHE A 610 32.54 25.82 4.03
C PHE A 610 32.52 25.29 5.47
N TRP A 611 31.57 25.73 6.29
CA TRP A 611 31.52 25.29 7.68
C TRP A 611 31.14 23.82 7.84
N ARG A 612 30.22 23.31 7.01
CA ARG A 612 29.88 21.89 6.99
C ARG A 612 31.07 21.04 6.60
N GLN A 613 31.82 21.45 5.59
CA GLN A 613 32.99 20.70 5.12
C GLN A 613 34.10 20.68 6.16
N CYS A 614 34.35 21.79 6.86
CA CYS A 614 35.26 21.83 8.01
C CYS A 614 34.85 20.83 9.09
N VAL A 615 33.56 20.76 9.46
CA VAL A 615 33.05 19.82 10.48
C VAL A 615 33.12 18.37 10.00
N LEU A 616 32.74 18.07 8.76
CA LEU A 616 32.82 16.71 8.20
C LEU A 616 34.26 16.21 8.14
N TRP A 617 35.20 17.08 7.74
CA TRP A 617 36.61 16.76 7.77
C TRP A 617 37.11 16.52 9.20
N LEU A 618 36.72 17.35 10.16
CA LEU A 618 37.06 17.13 11.57
C LEU A 618 36.49 15.82 12.12
N ALA A 619 35.34 15.36 11.61
CA ALA A 619 34.66 14.13 12.01
C ALA A 619 35.11 12.87 11.23
N HIS A 620 36.07 12.98 10.30
CA HIS A 620 36.50 11.89 9.42
C HIS A 620 35.39 11.32 8.52
N GLN A 621 34.43 12.16 8.09
CA GLN A 621 33.28 11.78 7.26
C GLN A 621 33.30 12.45 5.88
N GLU A 622 34.49 12.73 5.33
CA GLU A 622 34.64 13.37 4.00
C GLU A 622 34.29 12.47 2.80
N GLU A 623 34.33 11.13 2.95
CA GLU A 623 34.18 10.16 1.84
C GLU A 623 32.90 9.28 1.90
N GLU A 624 32.17 9.22 3.02
CA GLU A 624 31.04 8.31 3.23
C GLU A 624 29.67 8.91 2.83
N GLU A 625 29.51 9.36 1.57
CA GLU A 625 28.20 9.20 0.92
C GLU A 625 28.20 7.84 0.24
N GLY A 626 27.41 6.87 0.74
CA GLY A 626 27.26 5.57 0.11
C GLY A 626 27.02 5.70 -1.39
N GLN A 627 28.06 5.41 -2.19
CA GLN A 627 28.05 5.61 -3.63
C GLN A 627 27.02 4.70 -4.32
N VAL A 628 26.54 3.65 -3.66
CA VAL A 628 25.51 2.75 -4.16
C VAL A 628 24.38 2.66 -3.15
N PHE A 629 23.15 2.86 -3.63
CA PHE A 629 21.96 2.82 -2.78
C PHE A 629 20.90 1.86 -3.33
N ALA A 630 20.13 1.30 -2.40
CA ALA A 630 18.90 0.58 -2.66
C ALA A 630 17.79 1.21 -1.80
N ARG A 631 16.69 1.60 -2.41
CA ARG A 631 15.55 2.26 -1.75
C ARG A 631 14.26 1.52 -2.12
N PRO A 632 13.84 0.55 -1.31
CA PRO A 632 12.51 -0.02 -1.43
C PRO A 632 11.45 1.07 -1.21
N GLU A 633 10.41 1.10 -2.04
CA GLU A 633 9.30 2.06 -1.96
C GLU A 633 8.51 1.87 -0.66
N PHE A 634 8.22 0.62 -0.31
CA PHE A 634 7.55 0.27 0.93
C PHE A 634 8.50 -0.51 1.85
N ARG A 635 8.80 0.00 3.06
CA ARG A 635 9.59 -0.78 4.04
C ARG A 635 8.83 -1.99 4.58
N ARG A 636 7.52 -1.95 4.48
CA ARG A 636 6.57 -3.00 4.86
C ARG A 636 5.57 -3.16 3.70
N LEU A 637 5.47 -4.35 3.13
CA LEU A 637 4.62 -4.67 1.99
C LEU A 637 3.81 -5.95 2.27
N ALA A 638 2.55 -5.97 1.88
CA ALA A 638 1.76 -7.19 1.88
C ALA A 638 2.39 -8.25 0.94
N VAL A 639 2.32 -9.54 1.31
CA VAL A 639 2.67 -10.64 0.40
C VAL A 639 1.86 -10.51 -0.90
N ALA A 640 2.50 -10.81 -2.03
CA ALA A 640 1.97 -10.58 -3.38
C ALA A 640 1.73 -9.11 -3.80
N GLY A 641 2.03 -8.13 -2.95
CA GLY A 641 2.10 -6.72 -3.33
C GLY A 641 3.28 -6.43 -4.26
N ASP A 642 3.15 -5.39 -5.09
CA ASP A 642 4.24 -4.97 -5.98
C ASP A 642 5.18 -4.01 -5.25
N GLN A 643 6.42 -4.43 -5.05
CA GLN A 643 7.48 -3.61 -4.50
C GLN A 643 8.29 -2.98 -5.62
N THR A 644 8.36 -1.65 -5.65
CA THR A 644 9.38 -0.95 -6.43
C THR A 644 10.63 -0.73 -5.59
N ILE A 645 11.78 -1.20 -6.07
CA ILE A 645 13.08 -0.95 -5.42
C ILE A 645 13.89 -0.05 -6.33
N ARG A 646 14.12 1.20 -5.91
CA ARG A 646 14.97 2.13 -6.65
C ARG A 646 16.43 1.85 -6.34
N VAL A 647 17.24 1.69 -7.36
CA VAL A 647 18.66 1.36 -7.24
C VAL A 647 19.47 2.33 -8.07
N GLY A 648 20.63 2.73 -7.57
CA GLY A 648 21.47 3.68 -8.28
C GLY A 648 22.88 3.75 -7.73
N VAL A 649 23.78 4.21 -8.59
CA VAL A 649 25.13 4.63 -8.21
C VAL A 649 25.14 6.15 -8.28
N LYS A 650 25.51 6.81 -7.19
CA LYS A 650 25.84 8.23 -7.19
C LYS A 650 27.19 8.39 -7.88
N SER A 651 27.21 9.15 -8.97
CA SER A 651 28.47 9.46 -9.67
C SER A 651 29.36 10.35 -8.81
N ALA A 652 30.69 10.21 -8.99
CA ALA A 652 31.69 11.06 -8.35
C ALA A 652 31.46 12.56 -8.61
N LEU A 653 30.83 12.90 -9.74
CA LEU A 653 30.53 14.27 -10.20
C LEU A 653 29.22 14.84 -9.63
N GLY A 654 28.49 14.08 -8.80
CA GLY A 654 27.15 14.44 -8.34
C GLY A 654 26.07 14.13 -9.39
N GLY A 655 24.92 13.64 -8.91
CA GLY A 655 23.86 13.07 -9.75
C GLY A 655 23.91 11.54 -9.79
N GLU A 656 22.75 10.93 -10.08
CA GLU A 656 22.67 9.49 -10.33
C GLU A 656 23.31 9.19 -11.69
N GLU A 657 24.16 8.16 -11.76
CA GLU A 657 24.71 7.71 -13.02
C GLU A 657 23.55 7.35 -13.97
N ALA A 658 23.58 7.84 -15.21
CA ALA A 658 22.49 7.61 -16.16
C ALA A 658 22.42 6.14 -16.61
N ASN A 659 23.57 5.44 -16.60
CA ASN A 659 23.66 4.04 -17.00
C ASN A 659 24.66 3.21 -16.15
N PRO A 660 24.41 3.04 -14.84
CA PRO A 660 25.32 2.28 -13.99
C PRO A 660 25.18 0.78 -14.27
N ASP A 661 26.32 0.09 -14.36
CA ASP A 661 26.37 -1.37 -14.43
C ASP A 661 26.12 -1.93 -13.02
N ILE A 662 24.85 -2.20 -12.71
CA ILE A 662 24.41 -2.64 -11.39
C ILE A 662 23.88 -4.08 -11.45
N GLU A 663 24.29 -4.87 -10.48
CA GLU A 663 23.68 -6.17 -10.19
C GLU A 663 22.84 -6.07 -8.92
N VAL A 664 21.55 -6.43 -9.03
CA VAL A 664 20.61 -6.46 -7.90
C VAL A 664 20.18 -7.89 -7.63
N LYS A 665 20.28 -8.31 -6.38
CA LYS A 665 19.77 -9.59 -5.88
C LYS A 665 18.82 -9.35 -4.72
N VAL A 666 17.78 -10.15 -4.62
CA VAL A 666 16.83 -10.11 -3.50
C VAL A 666 16.88 -11.47 -2.82
N LEU A 667 17.35 -11.49 -1.58
CA LEU A 667 17.47 -12.67 -0.74
C LEU A 667 16.13 -12.96 -0.06
N PRO A 668 15.58 -14.18 -0.18
CA PRO A 668 14.39 -14.58 0.54
C PRO A 668 14.64 -14.69 2.07
N PRO A 669 13.57 -14.72 2.88
CA PRO A 669 13.65 -14.82 4.33
C PRO A 669 14.49 -16.01 4.80
N GLY A 670 15.43 -15.74 5.72
CA GLY A 670 16.32 -16.76 6.29
C GLY A 670 17.51 -17.17 5.42
N SER A 671 17.66 -16.59 4.21
CA SER A 671 18.82 -16.85 3.35
C SER A 671 19.92 -15.80 3.52
N THR A 672 21.15 -16.25 3.73
CA THR A 672 22.38 -15.44 3.74
C THR A 672 23.28 -15.69 2.53
N ASP A 673 22.88 -16.63 1.66
CA ASP A 673 23.70 -17.11 0.54
C ASP A 673 23.44 -16.31 -0.74
N GLU A 674 24.21 -15.23 -0.93
CA GLU A 674 24.13 -14.33 -2.09
C GLU A 674 24.40 -15.04 -3.44
N ALA A 675 25.08 -16.19 -3.43
CA ALA A 675 25.38 -16.94 -4.64
C ALA A 675 24.15 -17.66 -5.21
N LYS A 676 23.17 -17.98 -4.35
CA LYS A 676 21.94 -18.71 -4.74
C LYS A 676 20.77 -17.79 -5.11
N ALA A 677 20.86 -16.49 -4.81
CA ALA A 677 19.80 -15.53 -5.14
C ALA A 677 19.81 -15.17 -6.63
N ALA A 678 18.62 -15.22 -7.25
CA ALA A 678 18.44 -14.87 -8.64
C ALA A 678 18.70 -13.36 -8.88
N ARG A 679 19.44 -13.05 -9.95
CA ARG A 679 19.64 -11.69 -10.44
C ARG A 679 18.29 -11.10 -10.88
N GLN A 680 17.95 -9.94 -10.36
CA GLN A 680 16.72 -9.24 -10.72
C GLN A 680 16.88 -8.43 -12.00
N THR A 681 15.79 -8.32 -12.76
CA THR A 681 15.76 -7.52 -13.99
C THR A 681 15.69 -6.05 -13.64
N LEU A 682 16.64 -5.26 -14.15
CA LEU A 682 16.63 -3.81 -14.01
C LEU A 682 15.66 -3.20 -15.04
N LEU A 683 14.75 -2.36 -14.56
CA LEU A 683 13.84 -1.54 -15.35
C LEU A 683 14.21 -0.07 -15.19
N ARG A 684 13.82 0.81 -16.13
CA ARG A 684 14.08 2.26 -16.05
C ARG A 684 12.83 3.09 -16.26
N ASP A 685 12.78 4.23 -15.57
CA ASP A 685 11.81 5.29 -15.79
C ASP A 685 12.45 6.69 -15.70
N ALA A 686 11.64 7.74 -15.83
CA ALA A 686 12.11 9.14 -15.79
C ALA A 686 12.83 9.54 -14.49
N LYS A 687 12.72 8.72 -13.43
CA LYS A 687 13.32 8.97 -12.12
C LYS A 687 14.45 7.97 -11.79
N GLY A 688 15.00 7.23 -12.76
CA GLY A 688 16.17 6.37 -12.57
C GLY A 688 15.92 4.86 -12.78
N SER A 689 16.83 4.03 -12.25
CA SER A 689 16.76 2.57 -12.34
C SER A 689 15.94 1.96 -11.20
N LYS A 690 15.12 0.96 -11.51
CA LYS A 690 14.26 0.27 -10.55
C LYS A 690 14.19 -1.23 -10.79
N VAL A 691 13.87 -1.98 -9.74
CA VAL A 691 13.51 -3.38 -9.78
C VAL A 691 12.07 -3.51 -9.29
N LEU A 692 11.23 -4.24 -10.03
CA LEU A 692 9.91 -4.64 -9.54
C LEU A 692 10.04 -6.04 -8.96
N PHE A 693 9.68 -6.18 -7.69
CA PHE A 693 9.76 -7.46 -6.99
C PHE A 693 8.44 -7.74 -6.28
N ARG A 694 7.95 -8.96 -6.40
CA ARG A 694 6.73 -9.42 -5.72
C ARG A 694 7.12 -10.52 -4.73
N PRO A 695 7.07 -10.28 -3.41
CA PRO A 695 7.50 -11.26 -2.43
C PRO A 695 6.55 -12.48 -2.44
N PRO A 696 7.07 -13.71 -2.68
CA PRO A 696 6.25 -14.92 -2.76
C PRO A 696 5.82 -15.47 -1.39
N SER A 697 6.60 -15.21 -0.34
CA SER A 697 6.33 -15.69 1.02
C SER A 697 6.51 -14.57 2.04
N PRO A 698 5.83 -14.64 3.21
CA PRO A 698 6.07 -13.70 4.30
C PRO A 698 7.48 -13.86 4.89
N GLY A 699 8.02 -12.76 5.40
CA GLY A 699 9.33 -12.69 6.06
C GLY A 699 10.20 -11.52 5.58
N GLU A 700 11.40 -11.44 6.14
CA GLU A 700 12.39 -10.38 5.84
C GLU A 700 13.13 -10.66 4.53
N TYR A 701 13.05 -9.74 3.57
CA TYR A 701 13.83 -9.80 2.34
C TYR A 701 15.00 -8.83 2.40
N THR A 702 16.19 -9.28 1.98
CA THR A 702 17.38 -8.42 1.87
C THR A 702 17.70 -8.16 0.40
N VAL A 703 17.63 -6.90 0.00
CA VAL A 703 18.11 -6.42 -1.30
C VAL A 703 19.60 -6.16 -1.20
N VAL A 704 20.38 -6.81 -2.07
CA VAL A 704 21.82 -6.58 -2.22
C VAL A 704 22.07 -5.99 -3.59
N VAL A 705 22.74 -4.85 -3.62
CA VAL A 705 23.10 -4.12 -4.84
C VAL A 705 24.62 -4.07 -4.91
N THR A 706 25.19 -4.54 -6.03
CA THR A 706 26.63 -4.44 -6.27
C THR A 706 26.91 -3.72 -7.58
N ALA A 707 27.91 -2.85 -7.57
CA ALA A 707 28.36 -2.13 -8.76
C ALA A 707 29.90 -2.14 -8.83
N PRO A 708 30.53 -2.17 -10.02
CA PRO A 708 31.97 -2.04 -10.15
C PRO A 708 32.43 -0.64 -9.73
N LEU A 709 33.54 -0.56 -8.98
CA LEU A 709 34.16 0.72 -8.65
C LEU A 709 34.83 1.31 -9.89
N LYS A 710 34.60 2.59 -10.18
CA LYS A 710 35.24 3.32 -11.30
C LYS A 710 36.20 4.37 -10.75
N ASP A 711 37.39 4.46 -11.36
CA ASP A 711 38.38 5.50 -11.03
C ASP A 711 37.99 6.87 -11.63
N LYS A 712 38.74 7.95 -11.31
CA LYS A 712 38.54 9.32 -11.79
C LYS A 712 38.45 9.45 -13.32
N ASP A 713 39.06 8.50 -14.04
CA ASP A 713 39.04 8.41 -15.51
C ASP A 713 37.89 7.56 -16.09
N GLY A 714 36.98 7.05 -15.24
CA GLY A 714 35.83 6.23 -15.65
C GLY A 714 36.14 4.75 -15.89
N ASN A 715 37.39 4.32 -15.69
CA ASN A 715 37.83 2.93 -15.84
C ASN A 715 37.44 2.07 -14.63
N VAL A 716 36.99 0.84 -14.87
CA VAL A 716 36.62 -0.11 -13.81
C VAL A 716 37.89 -0.59 -13.10
N VAL A 717 37.93 -0.43 -11.77
CA VAL A 717 39.02 -0.94 -10.93
C VAL A 717 38.83 -2.46 -10.77
N PRO A 718 39.76 -3.30 -11.26
CA PRO A 718 39.62 -4.75 -11.18
C PRO A 718 39.60 -5.23 -9.72
N GLY A 719 38.58 -6.02 -9.35
CA GLY A 719 38.49 -6.68 -8.04
C GLY A 719 37.82 -5.87 -6.91
N GLN A 720 37.49 -4.59 -7.12
CA GLN A 720 36.77 -3.78 -6.14
C GLN A 720 35.33 -3.49 -6.61
N ARG A 721 34.35 -3.84 -5.78
CA ARG A 721 32.92 -3.62 -6.03
C ARG A 721 32.33 -2.82 -4.88
N LEU A 722 31.54 -1.81 -5.23
CA LEU A 722 30.68 -1.10 -4.29
C LEU A 722 29.49 -1.98 -3.93
N ARG A 723 29.10 -2.00 -2.65
CA ARG A 723 27.99 -2.80 -2.12
C ARG A 723 27.02 -1.92 -1.35
N GLY A 724 25.74 -1.98 -1.71
CA GLY A 724 24.63 -1.37 -0.97
C GLY A 724 23.62 -2.43 -0.58
N THR A 725 23.06 -2.34 0.63
CA THR A 725 22.03 -3.27 1.12
C THR A 725 20.83 -2.52 1.65
N ALA A 726 19.63 -3.08 1.43
CA ALA A 726 18.39 -2.59 2.04
C ALA A 726 17.46 -3.76 2.34
N ARG A 727 16.68 -3.67 3.41
CA ARG A 727 15.71 -4.69 3.82
C ARG A 727 14.29 -4.15 3.75
N PHE A 728 13.36 -5.06 3.52
CA PHE A 728 11.93 -4.81 3.64
C PHE A 728 11.22 -6.04 4.17
N LEU A 729 10.13 -5.82 4.91
CA LEU A 729 9.31 -6.89 5.47
C LEU A 729 8.14 -7.20 4.54
N ALA A 730 8.03 -8.45 4.09
CA ALA A 730 6.79 -8.96 3.52
C ALA A 730 5.96 -9.54 4.67
N TYR A 731 4.81 -8.94 4.98
CA TYR A 731 3.91 -9.47 6.00
C TYR A 731 2.71 -10.13 5.30
N PRO A 732 2.16 -11.22 5.87
CA PRO A 732 0.90 -11.74 5.39
C PRO A 732 -0.12 -10.60 5.51
N GLU A 733 -0.78 -10.28 4.39
CA GLU A 733 -1.86 -9.30 4.41
C GLU A 733 -2.92 -9.84 5.38
N VAL A 734 -3.12 -9.15 6.50
CA VAL A 734 -4.35 -9.34 7.27
C VAL A 734 -5.39 -8.62 6.44
N SER A 735 -6.16 -9.37 5.65
CA SER A 735 -7.25 -8.83 4.86
C SER A 735 -8.23 -8.09 5.77
N ASP A 736 -9.02 -7.16 5.20
CA ASP A 736 -10.07 -6.47 5.97
C ASP A 736 -11.03 -7.48 6.65
N GLU A 737 -11.19 -8.67 6.06
CA GLU A 737 -11.91 -9.83 6.62
C GLU A 737 -11.30 -10.34 7.93
N MET A 738 -9.97 -10.34 8.03
CA MET A 738 -9.24 -10.82 9.21
C MET A 738 -9.04 -9.74 10.27
N LEU A 739 -9.36 -8.47 9.98
CA LEU A 739 -9.40 -7.39 10.97
C LEU A 739 -10.64 -7.46 11.86
N ASN A 740 -11.77 -7.92 11.33
CA ASN A 740 -12.99 -8.17 12.09
C ASN A 740 -13.51 -9.58 11.80
N VAL A 741 -12.99 -10.54 12.56
CA VAL A 741 -13.23 -11.97 12.35
C VAL A 741 -14.68 -12.39 12.68
N ALA A 742 -15.42 -11.58 13.45
CA ALA A 742 -16.73 -11.97 13.93
C ALA A 742 -17.82 -11.85 12.85
N ALA A 743 -18.75 -12.79 12.86
CA ALA A 743 -19.87 -12.80 11.91
C ALA A 743 -20.90 -11.71 12.25
N ASP A 744 -21.36 -10.96 11.26
CA ASP A 744 -22.38 -9.90 11.40
C ASP A 744 -23.76 -10.43 10.99
N HIS A 745 -24.46 -11.09 11.95
CA HIS A 745 -25.78 -11.62 11.68
C HIS A 745 -26.83 -10.52 11.50
N ARG A 746 -26.64 -9.35 12.13
CA ARG A 746 -27.53 -8.19 11.96
C ARG A 746 -27.46 -7.62 10.55
N PHE A 747 -26.30 -7.67 9.90
CA PHE A 747 -26.18 -7.28 8.50
C PHE A 747 -26.98 -8.23 7.59
N LEU A 748 -26.83 -9.54 7.75
CA LEU A 748 -27.59 -10.53 6.97
C LEU A 748 -29.10 -10.42 7.26
N GLU A 749 -29.50 -10.17 8.51
CA GLU A 749 -30.89 -9.89 8.88
C GLU A 749 -31.46 -8.65 8.18
N ARG A 750 -30.66 -7.57 8.09
CA ARG A 750 -31.05 -6.37 7.33
C ARG A 750 -31.20 -6.65 5.84
N LEU A 751 -30.33 -7.45 5.23
CA LEU A 751 -30.45 -7.84 3.82
C LEU A 751 -31.72 -8.65 3.57
N ALA A 752 -31.98 -9.66 4.40
CA ALA A 752 -33.17 -10.48 4.28
C ALA A 752 -34.44 -9.62 4.44
N THR A 753 -34.51 -8.80 5.49
CA THR A 753 -35.65 -7.92 5.77
C THR A 753 -35.90 -6.92 4.64
N ALA A 754 -34.84 -6.33 4.07
CA ALA A 754 -34.94 -5.37 2.97
C ALA A 754 -35.61 -5.97 1.73
N SER A 755 -35.42 -7.28 1.49
CA SER A 755 -36.03 -8.00 0.37
C SER A 755 -37.36 -8.68 0.69
N GLY A 756 -37.77 -8.72 1.97
CA GLY A 756 -38.90 -9.53 2.45
C GLY A 756 -38.60 -11.02 2.62
N GLY A 757 -37.32 -11.42 2.67
CA GLY A 757 -36.86 -12.78 2.94
C GLY A 757 -36.70 -13.11 4.42
N LYS A 758 -36.13 -14.29 4.71
CA LYS A 758 -35.87 -14.76 6.08
C LYS A 758 -34.37 -14.77 6.36
N ALA A 759 -34.00 -14.43 7.60
CA ALA A 759 -32.64 -14.65 8.10
C ALA A 759 -32.65 -15.92 8.96
N LEU A 760 -31.83 -16.90 8.56
CA LEU A 760 -31.80 -18.25 9.14
C LEU A 760 -30.37 -18.64 9.49
N ARG A 761 -30.21 -19.67 10.31
CA ARG A 761 -28.91 -20.30 10.57
C ARG A 761 -28.60 -21.37 9.53
N LEU A 762 -27.32 -21.70 9.36
CA LEU A 762 -26.89 -22.71 8.38
C LEU A 762 -27.57 -24.08 8.60
N GLU A 763 -27.83 -24.49 9.84
CA GLU A 763 -28.55 -25.73 10.18
C GLU A 763 -29.99 -25.78 9.64
N ASP A 764 -30.63 -24.62 9.45
CA ASP A 764 -32.01 -24.52 8.98
C ASP A 764 -32.13 -24.65 7.44
N LEU A 765 -31.00 -24.71 6.70
CA LEU A 765 -30.99 -24.79 5.24
C LEU A 765 -31.85 -25.95 4.71
N SER A 766 -31.72 -27.13 5.32
CA SER A 766 -32.49 -28.31 4.90
C SER A 766 -33.99 -28.16 5.22
N ALA A 767 -34.35 -27.49 6.31
CA ALA A 767 -35.73 -27.23 6.66
C ALA A 767 -36.36 -26.20 5.70
N PHE A 768 -35.63 -25.15 5.37
CA PHE A 768 -36.06 -24.13 4.42
C PHE A 768 -36.26 -24.70 3.01
N LEU A 769 -35.37 -25.58 2.52
CA LEU A 769 -35.55 -26.21 1.21
C LEU A 769 -36.80 -27.11 1.16
N ARG A 770 -37.16 -27.78 2.26
CA ARG A 770 -38.44 -28.51 2.36
C ARG A 770 -39.64 -27.57 2.34
N GLU A 771 -39.56 -26.43 3.03
CA GLU A 771 -40.59 -25.38 2.97
C GLU A 771 -40.75 -24.88 1.52
N LEU A 772 -39.64 -24.59 0.83
CA LEU A 772 -39.62 -24.13 -0.56
C LEU A 772 -40.24 -25.16 -1.53
N LYS A 773 -40.01 -26.45 -1.28
CA LYS A 773 -40.66 -27.56 -2.02
C LYS A 773 -42.17 -27.56 -1.80
N GLY A 774 -42.65 -27.24 -0.61
CA GLY A 774 -44.08 -27.20 -0.27
C GLY A 774 -44.84 -25.99 -0.82
N GLN A 775 -44.14 -24.91 -1.22
CA GLN A 775 -44.79 -23.72 -1.77
C GLN A 775 -45.43 -24.00 -3.14
N PRO A 776 -46.63 -23.46 -3.42
CA PRO A 776 -47.28 -23.66 -4.71
C PRO A 776 -46.41 -23.09 -5.85
N LEU A 777 -46.37 -23.80 -6.98
CA LEU A 777 -45.73 -23.32 -8.20
C LEU A 777 -46.67 -22.33 -8.90
N GLU A 778 -46.12 -21.35 -9.61
CA GLU A 778 -46.92 -20.44 -10.42
C GLU A 778 -47.52 -21.22 -11.60
N VAL A 779 -48.81 -21.55 -11.49
CA VAL A 779 -49.50 -22.36 -12.49
C VAL A 779 -49.87 -21.48 -13.67
N LEU A 780 -49.20 -21.65 -14.80
CA LEU A 780 -49.72 -21.17 -16.07
C LEU A 780 -51.01 -21.93 -16.38
N LYS A 781 -52.10 -21.22 -16.72
CA LYS A 781 -53.34 -21.86 -17.19
C LYS A 781 -52.97 -22.90 -18.27
N PRO A 782 -53.22 -24.20 -18.02
CA PRO A 782 -52.88 -25.24 -18.98
C PRO A 782 -53.55 -24.91 -20.31
N LYS A 783 -52.78 -24.89 -21.40
CA LYS A 783 -53.37 -24.77 -22.74
C LYS A 783 -53.74 -26.18 -23.18
N PRO A 784 -55.03 -26.57 -23.19
CA PRO A 784 -55.41 -27.91 -23.63
C PRO A 784 -55.02 -28.11 -25.10
N ARG A 785 -54.35 -29.22 -25.37
CA ARG A 785 -54.06 -29.68 -26.74
C ARG A 785 -55.20 -30.57 -27.20
N TYR A 786 -55.70 -30.37 -28.41
CA TYR A 786 -56.86 -31.11 -28.93
C TYR A 786 -56.43 -32.06 -30.05
N LEU A 787 -56.91 -33.32 -30.02
CA LEU A 787 -56.73 -34.29 -31.09
C LEU A 787 -58.09 -34.91 -31.49
N PRO A 788 -58.42 -35.00 -32.80
CA PRO A 788 -57.71 -34.40 -33.93
C PRO A 788 -57.83 -32.86 -33.93
N ASP A 789 -56.80 -32.17 -34.45
CA ASP A 789 -56.81 -30.70 -34.55
C ASP A 789 -57.55 -30.24 -35.82
N TRP A 790 -58.76 -29.71 -35.62
CA TRP A 790 -59.60 -29.18 -36.70
C TRP A 790 -59.15 -27.78 -37.19
N ARG A 791 -58.11 -27.17 -36.61
CA ARG A 791 -57.58 -25.87 -37.05
C ARG A 791 -56.66 -26.03 -38.26
N ARG A 792 -56.84 -25.14 -39.24
CA ARG A 792 -56.17 -25.16 -40.56
C ARG A 792 -54.64 -25.06 -40.50
N ASN A 793 -54.08 -24.46 -39.45
CA ASN A 793 -52.65 -24.13 -39.39
C ASN A 793 -51.77 -25.21 -38.74
N HIS A 794 -52.32 -26.24 -38.10
CA HIS A 794 -51.53 -27.20 -37.30
C HIS A 794 -51.74 -28.68 -37.67
N SER A 795 -52.79 -29.05 -38.39
CA SER A 795 -53.03 -30.44 -38.81
C SER A 795 -52.30 -30.78 -40.12
N LYS A 796 -51.02 -31.13 -40.00
CA LYS A 796 -50.26 -31.73 -41.12
C LYS A 796 -50.91 -33.07 -41.49
N GLY A 797 -51.66 -33.11 -42.60
CA GLY A 797 -52.19 -34.34 -43.21
C GLY A 797 -53.63 -34.73 -42.83
N PHE A 798 -54.12 -34.45 -41.61
CA PHE A 798 -55.49 -34.84 -41.21
C PHE A 798 -56.58 -34.14 -42.04
N LEU A 799 -56.59 -32.80 -42.09
CA LEU A 799 -57.61 -32.07 -42.86
C LEU A 799 -57.56 -32.40 -44.37
N PRO A 800 -56.39 -32.48 -45.03
CA PRO A 800 -56.29 -32.98 -46.40
C PRO A 800 -56.84 -34.40 -46.58
N ALA A 801 -56.48 -35.35 -45.70
CA ALA A 801 -56.99 -36.72 -45.77
C ALA A 801 -58.51 -36.78 -45.56
N TRP A 802 -59.03 -35.96 -44.65
CA TRP A 802 -60.46 -35.83 -44.37
C TRP A 802 -61.23 -35.25 -45.56
N LEU A 803 -60.64 -34.26 -46.25
CA LEU A 803 -61.19 -33.73 -47.50
C LEU A 803 -61.14 -34.76 -48.63
N VAL A 804 -60.04 -35.50 -48.78
CA VAL A 804 -59.92 -36.58 -49.77
C VAL A 804 -60.99 -37.65 -49.51
N LEU A 805 -61.23 -38.03 -48.26
CA LEU A 805 -62.31 -38.95 -47.90
C LEU A 805 -63.68 -38.42 -48.36
N PHE A 806 -63.99 -37.17 -48.08
CA PHE A 806 -65.24 -36.53 -48.51
C PHE A 806 -65.40 -36.50 -50.04
N VAL A 807 -64.37 -36.07 -50.76
CA VAL A 807 -64.36 -36.01 -52.23
C VAL A 807 -64.45 -37.41 -52.83
N THR A 808 -63.80 -38.40 -52.24
CA THR A 808 -63.86 -39.79 -52.70
C THR A 808 -65.27 -40.36 -52.53
N LEU A 809 -65.93 -40.12 -51.39
CA LEU A 809 -67.32 -40.55 -51.17
C LEU A 809 -68.26 -39.94 -52.22
N LEU A 810 -68.17 -38.64 -52.48
CA LEU A 810 -68.98 -37.97 -53.50
C LEU A 810 -68.62 -38.41 -54.92
N GLY A 811 -67.33 -38.60 -55.22
CA GLY A 811 -66.85 -39.03 -56.53
C GLY A 811 -67.26 -40.46 -56.87
N VAL A 812 -67.16 -41.38 -55.91
CA VAL A 812 -67.65 -42.76 -56.04
C VAL A 812 -69.17 -42.77 -56.17
N GLU A 813 -69.87 -41.97 -55.37
CA GLU A 813 -71.33 -41.86 -55.43
C GLU A 813 -71.80 -41.33 -56.80
N TRP A 814 -71.18 -40.28 -57.32
CA TRP A 814 -71.46 -39.77 -58.67
C TRP A 814 -71.07 -40.77 -59.76
N GLY A 815 -69.90 -41.40 -59.66
CA GLY A 815 -69.42 -42.38 -60.63
C GLY A 815 -70.34 -43.60 -60.73
N LEU A 816 -70.82 -44.12 -59.59
CA LEU A 816 -71.80 -45.20 -59.54
C LEU A 816 -73.15 -44.75 -60.12
N ARG A 817 -73.60 -43.54 -59.82
CA ARG A 817 -74.83 -42.99 -60.40
C ARG A 817 -74.74 -42.90 -61.92
N ARG A 818 -73.62 -42.43 -62.47
CA ARG A 818 -73.39 -42.34 -63.92
C ARG A 818 -73.25 -43.73 -64.57
N TYR A 819 -72.49 -44.64 -63.96
CA TYR A 819 -72.31 -46.00 -64.46
C TYR A 819 -73.61 -46.82 -64.46
N TRP A 820 -74.51 -46.54 -63.51
CA TRP A 820 -75.83 -47.21 -63.42
C TRP A 820 -76.96 -46.47 -64.15
N GLY A 821 -76.68 -45.39 -64.89
CA GLY A 821 -77.69 -44.67 -65.67
C GLY A 821 -78.73 -43.92 -64.82
N MET A 822 -78.35 -43.50 -63.61
CA MET A 822 -79.22 -42.76 -62.68
C MET A 822 -79.14 -41.22 -62.85
N VAL A 823 -78.30 -40.74 -63.79
CA VAL A 823 -78.03 -39.33 -64.10
C VAL A 823 -78.39 -39.06 -65.55
#